data_AF-A0A849YZP0-F1
#
_entry.id   AF-A0A849YZP0-F1
#
_cell.length_a   1.000
_cell.length_b   1.000
_cell.length_c   1.000
_cell.angle_alpha   90.00
_cell.angle_beta   90.00
_cell.angle_gamma   90.00
#
_symmetry.space_group_name_H-M   'P 1'
#
loop_
_entity.id
_entity.type
_entity.pdbx_description
1 polymer ?
#
loop_
_entity_poly.entity_id
_entity_poly.type
_entity_poly.pdbx_seq_one_letter_code
_entity_poly.pdbx_strand_id
1 'polypeptide(L)'
;PRHVHSLRENVREHPAIDYVEHAKATRVVGQNLTYQIRGGATRTIFADQIVGASGRASVAHQALGVAGSAGTYSRMAGLLLKDSELPFEGYGHVVLGGPGPILIYRLSASEIRVCLDVPLSLRTTRDKEAVLYESYSPALPEQLRGPFRKALVSGDISWATNQTRSRVTFGRPGLALVGDAVGHHHPLTALGMTLGFQDAIALARSSSFASYRRERAAKSRVPEMLAIALYEVFADTHDEVIEIRNAIYDLWRESPVERMRTMRFLACKETSPLLFGNSFAKALAFAAGKLARQGFETSQWGHVQDITSELGSRIRWLMSGALRLTEARPSKELPSKEQHKADDYAGALKASAAKADVVELPSVVGHAARTGQDRYDPAQALERGTKALLALQDEDGSWEGECIWCAMLAAQYVLACHIMGQPIDETRKRRLLLHFERTRLPEGLWGLSEVTAPSLFVTTLVYAAARILGVAADDPLLERARKFFLREGGVQAIPSWGKFWLSLINLYAWEGVNPVIPELWQMPRAIPVHPSRYYCHTRLIYLSMATLYGQRVQAPVSAITHELRAELYPQGFENVDFEAARHQLRREDLYEEPSSMLKASYELCRIVDKVRSPKSRRKTLAKMREAIRWELRSSSHTSISPVSGLLNILALWSADRDDPDAKKAVQRFDGWLWEDDRDGTRVTGARSAIWDTGFTLQALVAAAPHVDVRTPIENADRFLFQQQIRQTFVGHEKNFRIDPKGGYPFSWGWHGWPVSDCTAEALLGRLEANVDGGPSDDDVAMGAAFILRCQGPSGGFGSYEAPRVPFSLEWLNPAEMFGDSMTEVGYTECTASCLAALAKIATERPHLLKLPELEKIPEAIARAASHLRRLQLPDGHWSGAWGVHYIYGTMFGIRGLLASGVPSTDPYVRKACAWLKAHQRPDGSWGERYALHTNKYVEHEEGQVIQTAWALTALLEAQDPEWDVLERAARFLARAQLGSGEWERQAPAGIFFHTALLEYVLYKSYFPVWVLGLYETRRKARVAILDESRREVAAE
;
A
#
# COMPACT_ATOMS: atom_id res chain seq x y z
N PRO A 1 -21.97 13.29 40.71
CA PRO A 1 -23.00 14.12 41.39
C PRO A 1 -23.16 13.82 42.90
N ARG A 2 -23.33 12.56 43.29
CA ARG A 2 -23.54 12.15 44.70
C ARG A 2 -22.42 12.60 45.66
N HIS A 3 -21.15 12.44 45.25
CA HIS A 3 -20.00 12.86 46.07
C HIS A 3 -19.97 14.39 46.33
N VAL A 4 -20.16 15.20 45.28
CA VAL A 4 -20.18 16.68 45.41
C VAL A 4 -21.36 17.15 46.27
N HIS A 5 -22.53 16.50 46.15
CA HIS A 5 -23.68 16.82 46.98
C HIS A 5 -23.40 16.51 48.45
N SER A 6 -22.89 15.33 48.76
CA SER A 6 -22.50 14.96 50.14
C SER A 6 -21.46 15.92 50.73
N LEU A 7 -20.45 16.33 49.96
CA LEU A 7 -19.49 17.34 50.42
C LEU A 7 -20.16 18.68 50.74
N ARG A 8 -21.12 19.13 49.92
CA ARG A 8 -21.86 20.37 50.16
C ARG A 8 -22.75 20.31 51.39
N GLU A 9 -23.43 19.19 51.64
CA GLU A 9 -24.24 19.00 52.85
C GLU A 9 -23.36 19.09 54.11
N ASN A 10 -22.23 18.39 54.13
CA ASN A 10 -21.28 18.45 55.25
C ASN A 10 -20.75 19.88 55.49
N VAL A 11 -20.53 20.63 54.42
CA VAL A 11 -20.10 22.04 54.51
C VAL A 11 -21.24 22.93 55.02
N ARG A 12 -22.48 22.70 54.58
CA ARG A 12 -23.66 23.48 54.98
C ARG A 12 -23.99 23.30 56.46
N GLU A 13 -23.79 22.11 57.00
CA GLU A 13 -24.07 21.78 58.40
C GLU A 13 -22.96 22.23 59.37
N HIS A 14 -21.82 22.71 58.85
CA HIS A 14 -20.69 23.08 59.69
C HIS A 14 -20.90 24.47 60.34
N PRO A 15 -20.88 24.59 61.68
CA PRO A 15 -21.28 25.82 62.38
C PRO A 15 -20.35 27.02 62.14
N ALA A 16 -19.13 26.78 61.64
CA ALA A 16 -18.16 27.82 61.30
C ALA A 16 -18.15 28.23 59.82
N ILE A 17 -19.12 27.76 59.01
CA ILE A 17 -19.15 28.04 57.57
C ILE A 17 -20.48 28.71 57.19
N ASP A 18 -20.40 29.95 56.72
CA ASP A 18 -21.51 30.63 56.05
C ASP A 18 -21.61 30.16 54.59
N TYR A 19 -22.54 29.26 54.32
CA TYR A 19 -22.74 28.69 52.99
C TYR A 19 -23.87 29.40 52.22
N VAL A 20 -23.53 30.08 51.13
CA VAL A 20 -24.48 30.82 50.28
C VAL A 20 -24.69 30.10 48.95
N GLU A 21 -25.91 29.60 48.74
CA GLU A 21 -26.26 28.91 47.51
C GLU A 21 -26.56 29.85 46.34
N HIS A 22 -26.35 29.36 45.12
CA HIS A 22 -26.66 30.08 43.88
C HIS A 22 -26.00 31.46 43.75
N ALA A 23 -24.88 31.67 44.44
CA ALA A 23 -24.03 32.85 44.32
C ALA A 23 -22.97 32.66 43.21
N LYS A 24 -22.88 33.63 42.31
CA LYS A 24 -21.86 33.69 41.26
C LYS A 24 -20.89 34.83 41.56
N ALA A 25 -19.62 34.50 41.78
CA ALA A 25 -18.56 35.50 41.85
C ALA A 25 -18.42 36.21 40.49
N THR A 26 -18.38 37.54 40.50
CA THR A 26 -18.35 38.37 39.29
C THR A 26 -17.06 39.18 39.16
N ARG A 27 -16.46 39.59 40.29
CA ARG A 27 -15.23 40.39 40.27
C ARG A 27 -14.42 40.20 41.55
N VAL A 28 -13.10 40.21 41.42
CA VAL A 28 -12.15 40.25 42.55
C VAL A 28 -11.18 41.41 42.33
N VAL A 29 -11.08 42.33 43.28
CA VAL A 29 -10.12 43.45 43.27
C VAL A 29 -9.46 43.55 44.63
N GLY A 30 -8.13 43.39 44.69
CA GLY A 30 -7.42 43.33 45.97
C GLY A 30 -7.84 42.10 46.78
N GLN A 31 -8.54 42.34 47.89
CA GLN A 31 -9.15 41.38 48.81
C GLN A 31 -10.69 41.53 48.89
N ASN A 32 -11.28 42.30 47.97
CA ASN A 32 -12.72 42.44 47.85
C ASN A 32 -13.26 41.46 46.81
N LEU A 33 -14.23 40.64 47.23
CA LEU A 33 -14.98 39.71 46.37
C LEU A 33 -16.38 40.26 46.14
N THR A 34 -16.70 40.52 44.88
CA THR A 34 -18.06 40.86 44.44
C THR A 34 -18.75 39.63 43.88
N TYR A 35 -19.94 39.32 44.39
CA TYR A 35 -20.77 38.19 43.93
C TYR A 35 -22.23 38.58 43.79
N GLN A 36 -22.94 37.85 42.95
CA GLN A 36 -24.36 38.04 42.68
C GLN A 36 -25.13 36.76 43.03
N ILE A 37 -26.17 36.88 43.85
CA ILE A 37 -27.08 35.78 44.16
C ILE A 37 -28.15 35.73 43.06
N ARG A 38 -28.47 34.54 42.54
CA ARG A 38 -29.50 34.37 41.49
C ARG A 38 -30.85 34.93 41.97
N GLY A 39 -31.34 35.98 41.31
CA GLY A 39 -32.58 36.68 41.67
C GLY A 39 -32.47 37.71 42.81
N GLY A 40 -31.25 38.03 43.27
CA GLY A 40 -31.00 38.98 44.35
C GLY A 40 -29.99 40.08 44.01
N ALA A 41 -29.68 40.93 45.00
CA ALA A 41 -28.75 42.05 44.87
C ALA A 41 -27.28 41.60 44.80
N THR A 42 -26.45 42.36 44.07
CA THR A 42 -25.00 42.22 44.06
C THR A 42 -24.42 42.66 45.40
N ARG A 43 -23.54 41.83 45.98
CA ARG A 43 -22.86 42.11 47.25
C ARG A 43 -21.35 42.10 47.06
N THR A 44 -20.65 42.95 47.81
CA THR A 44 -19.19 42.94 47.90
C THR A 44 -18.80 42.71 49.35
N ILE A 45 -17.89 41.77 49.57
CA ILE A 45 -17.33 41.46 50.88
C ILE A 45 -15.82 41.58 50.84
N PHE A 46 -15.24 41.98 51.96
CA PHE A 46 -13.79 41.89 52.20
C PHE A 46 -13.48 40.54 52.83
N ALA A 47 -12.38 39.91 52.43
CA ALA A 47 -11.87 38.69 53.04
C ALA A 47 -10.34 38.71 53.12
N ASP A 48 -9.79 38.33 54.28
CA ASP A 48 -8.34 38.22 54.49
C ASP A 48 -7.67 37.22 53.53
N GLN A 49 -8.44 36.24 53.07
CA GLN A 49 -8.01 35.27 52.08
C GLN A 49 -9.18 34.89 51.18
N ILE A 50 -9.02 35.11 49.88
CA ILE A 50 -9.94 34.63 48.85
C ILE A 50 -9.36 33.32 48.29
N VAL A 51 -10.21 32.30 48.15
CA VAL A 51 -9.84 31.01 47.54
C VAL A 51 -10.65 30.79 46.26
N GLY A 52 -9.98 30.81 45.11
CA GLY A 52 -10.58 30.52 43.82
C GLY A 52 -10.63 29.02 43.55
N ALA A 53 -11.83 28.43 43.59
CA ALA A 53 -12.07 27.00 43.36
C ALA A 53 -13.17 26.74 42.30
N SER A 54 -13.45 27.69 41.41
CA SER A 54 -14.58 27.63 40.46
C SER A 54 -14.31 26.80 39.19
N GLY A 55 -13.29 25.93 39.21
CA GLY A 55 -12.89 25.13 38.06
C GLY A 55 -12.23 25.93 36.93
N ARG A 56 -12.39 25.46 35.68
CA ARG A 56 -11.66 25.95 34.50
C ARG A 56 -11.99 27.40 34.09
N ALA A 57 -13.15 27.92 34.52
CA ALA A 57 -13.58 29.30 34.30
C ALA A 57 -13.67 30.04 35.64
N SER A 58 -12.65 30.83 35.98
CA SER A 58 -12.62 31.58 37.23
C SER A 58 -12.43 33.08 37.02
N VAL A 59 -13.29 33.88 37.64
CA VAL A 59 -13.08 35.33 37.83
C VAL A 59 -11.80 35.62 38.63
N ALA A 60 -11.30 34.65 39.40
CA ALA A 60 -10.00 34.74 40.04
C ALA A 60 -8.84 34.66 39.04
N HIS A 61 -9.01 34.03 37.86
CA HIS A 61 -7.99 34.05 36.79
C HIS A 61 -7.81 35.44 36.19
N GLN A 62 -8.92 36.15 35.97
CA GLN A 62 -8.90 37.53 35.47
C GLN A 62 -8.19 38.46 36.46
N ALA A 63 -8.46 38.31 37.76
CA ALA A 63 -7.81 39.09 38.82
C ALA A 63 -6.30 38.78 38.99
N LEU A 64 -5.82 37.69 38.39
CA LEU A 64 -4.40 37.27 38.39
C LEU A 64 -3.74 37.46 37.01
N GLY A 65 -4.44 38.05 36.02
CA GLY A 65 -3.88 38.33 34.69
C GLY A 65 -3.66 37.10 33.79
N VAL A 66 -4.31 35.97 34.08
CA VAL A 66 -4.01 34.65 33.47
C VAL A 66 -4.93 34.31 32.28
N ALA A 67 -5.49 35.32 31.61
CA ALA A 67 -6.46 35.11 30.54
C ALA A 67 -5.77 34.65 29.23
N GLY A 68 -6.07 33.43 28.75
CA GLY A 68 -5.85 33.04 27.34
C GLY A 68 -4.93 31.85 27.02
N SER A 69 -4.39 31.10 27.99
CA SER A 69 -3.27 30.15 27.73
C SER A 69 -3.61 28.64 27.74
N ALA A 70 -4.80 28.22 27.29
CA ALA A 70 -5.17 26.78 27.29
C ALA A 70 -5.14 26.18 25.88
N GLY A 71 -4.32 25.13 25.67
CA GLY A 71 -4.32 24.33 24.44
C GLY A 71 -5.39 23.25 24.50
N THR A 72 -6.07 22.97 23.38
CA THR A 72 -7.03 21.86 23.24
C THR A 72 -6.38 20.74 22.42
N TYR A 73 -6.47 19.49 22.91
CA TYR A 73 -5.75 18.34 22.35
C TYR A 73 -6.71 17.24 21.85
N SER A 74 -7.82 17.05 22.57
CA SER A 74 -8.82 16.02 22.27
C SER A 74 -10.16 16.37 22.90
N ARG A 75 -11.15 15.50 22.68
CA ARG A 75 -12.47 15.56 23.31
C ARG A 75 -12.73 14.22 23.98
N MET A 76 -13.19 14.23 25.22
CA MET A 76 -13.60 13.03 25.93
C MET A 76 -15.09 12.77 25.70
N ALA A 77 -15.43 11.60 25.17
CA ALA A 77 -16.80 11.10 25.06
C ALA A 77 -17.08 10.11 26.19
N GLY A 78 -17.92 10.48 27.15
CA GLY A 78 -18.30 9.65 28.29
C GLY A 78 -19.66 8.98 28.08
N LEU A 79 -19.68 7.65 28.16
CA LEU A 79 -20.87 6.78 28.05
C LEU A 79 -21.11 5.99 29.34
N LEU A 80 -22.34 5.52 29.54
CA LEU A 80 -22.71 4.62 30.63
C LEU A 80 -23.16 3.29 30.04
N LEU A 81 -22.49 2.20 30.40
CA LEU A 81 -22.95 0.85 30.11
C LEU A 81 -23.73 0.36 31.33
N LYS A 82 -24.96 -0.09 31.10
CA LYS A 82 -25.82 -0.68 32.12
C LYS A 82 -25.73 -2.20 32.06
N ASP A 83 -25.84 -2.83 33.23
CA ASP A 83 -25.99 -4.30 33.38
C ASP A 83 -24.92 -5.09 32.60
N SER A 84 -23.68 -4.60 32.65
CA SER A 84 -22.54 -5.16 31.92
C SER A 84 -21.41 -5.57 32.87
N GLU A 85 -20.61 -6.56 32.47
CA GLU A 85 -19.49 -7.10 33.24
C GLU A 85 -18.13 -6.63 32.71
N LEU A 86 -17.23 -6.23 33.61
CA LEU A 86 -15.86 -5.90 33.26
C LEU A 86 -15.02 -7.17 33.13
N PRO A 87 -14.00 -7.19 32.25
CA PRO A 87 -13.11 -8.35 32.12
C PRO A 87 -12.33 -8.64 33.41
N PHE A 88 -12.11 -7.62 34.24
CA PHE A 88 -11.54 -7.75 35.57
C PHE A 88 -12.27 -6.83 36.55
N GLU A 89 -13.21 -7.37 37.33
CA GLU A 89 -13.94 -6.61 38.35
C GLU A 89 -13.02 -6.09 39.46
N GLY A 90 -13.39 -4.94 40.04
CA GLY A 90 -12.62 -4.27 41.09
C GLY A 90 -11.43 -3.43 40.59
N TYR A 91 -11.19 -3.39 39.27
CA TYR A 91 -10.14 -2.59 38.64
C TYR A 91 -10.71 -1.55 37.67
N GLY A 92 -9.96 -0.46 37.48
CA GLY A 92 -10.14 0.44 36.33
C GLY A 92 -9.26 -0.02 35.17
N HIS A 93 -9.74 0.13 33.94
CA HIS A 93 -9.07 -0.33 32.73
C HIS A 93 -8.68 0.84 31.85
N VAL A 94 -7.47 0.77 31.29
CA VAL A 94 -7.00 1.65 30.22
C VAL A 94 -6.78 0.76 29.01
N VAL A 95 -7.54 1.00 27.95
CA VAL A 95 -7.47 0.22 26.71
C VAL A 95 -6.89 1.10 25.60
N LEU A 96 -5.87 0.59 24.93
CA LEU A 96 -5.14 1.27 23.85
C LEU A 96 -5.34 0.46 22.56
N GLY A 97 -5.43 1.15 21.42
CA GLY A 97 -5.64 0.52 20.11
C GLY A 97 -6.69 1.19 19.23
N GLY A 98 -7.53 2.06 19.80
CA GLY A 98 -8.39 2.98 19.04
C GLY A 98 -7.67 4.30 18.68
N PRO A 99 -8.35 5.26 18.04
CA PRO A 99 -7.79 6.58 17.69
C PRO A 99 -7.24 7.37 18.90
N GLY A 100 -7.70 7.05 20.11
CA GLY A 100 -7.15 7.54 21.36
C GLY A 100 -7.42 6.54 22.50
N PRO A 101 -6.89 6.80 23.71
CA PRO A 101 -7.08 5.92 24.86
C PRO A 101 -8.55 5.79 25.30
N ILE A 102 -8.94 4.60 25.77
CA ILE A 102 -10.25 4.35 26.38
C ILE A 102 -10.07 4.09 27.88
N LEU A 103 -10.87 4.75 28.71
CA LEU A 103 -10.95 4.49 30.15
C LEU A 103 -12.25 3.78 30.50
N ILE A 104 -12.17 2.73 31.30
CA ILE A 104 -13.35 1.95 31.71
C ILE A 104 -13.29 1.71 33.22
N TYR A 105 -14.37 1.99 33.95
CA TYR A 105 -14.43 1.71 35.38
C TYR A 105 -15.87 1.63 35.91
N ARG A 106 -16.08 0.82 36.95
CA ARG A 106 -17.38 0.65 37.60
C ARG A 106 -17.73 1.84 38.48
N LEU A 107 -18.95 2.36 38.33
CA LEU A 107 -19.50 3.44 39.15
C LEU A 107 -20.44 2.92 40.24
N SER A 108 -21.20 1.87 39.94
CA SER A 108 -22.18 1.22 40.83
C SER A 108 -22.32 -0.27 40.47
N ALA A 109 -23.16 -1.01 41.20
CA ALA A 109 -23.38 -2.43 40.92
C ALA A 109 -23.82 -2.68 39.46
N SER A 110 -24.61 -1.78 38.87
CA SER A 110 -25.17 -1.92 37.52
C SER A 110 -24.60 -0.95 36.48
N GLU A 111 -23.71 -0.01 36.84
CA GLU A 111 -23.21 1.01 35.89
C GLU A 111 -21.69 1.00 35.74
N ILE A 112 -21.24 0.90 34.49
CA ILE A 112 -19.85 1.11 34.06
C ILE A 112 -19.75 2.43 33.30
N ARG A 113 -18.74 3.23 33.63
CA ARG A 113 -18.35 4.40 32.82
C ARG A 113 -17.34 3.97 31.77
N VAL A 114 -17.60 4.33 30.52
CA VAL A 114 -16.62 4.31 29.43
C VAL A 114 -16.31 5.74 29.04
N CYS A 115 -15.03 6.11 28.94
CA CYS A 115 -14.59 7.40 28.43
C CYS A 115 -13.66 7.19 27.24
N LEU A 116 -14.06 7.64 26.05
CA LEU A 116 -13.27 7.59 24.83
C LEU A 116 -12.51 8.91 24.67
N ASP A 117 -11.20 8.85 24.57
CA ASP A 117 -10.43 10.01 24.12
C ASP A 117 -10.48 10.13 22.59
N VAL A 118 -11.17 11.16 22.10
CA VAL A 118 -11.42 11.41 20.68
C VAL A 118 -10.48 12.50 20.17
N PRO A 119 -9.51 12.17 19.29
CA PRO A 119 -8.58 13.16 18.74
C PRO A 119 -9.31 14.16 17.84
N LEU A 120 -8.77 15.36 17.71
CA LEU A 120 -9.39 16.43 16.91
C LEU A 120 -9.43 16.13 15.41
N SER A 121 -8.58 15.22 14.93
CA SER A 121 -8.54 14.75 13.54
C SER A 121 -9.71 13.84 13.18
N LEU A 122 -10.33 13.15 14.15
CA LEU A 122 -11.45 12.25 13.88
C LEU A 122 -12.73 13.07 13.66
N ARG A 123 -13.24 13.07 12.43
CA ARG A 123 -14.48 13.76 12.06
C ARG A 123 -15.69 12.98 12.57
N THR A 124 -16.55 13.62 13.36
CA THR A 124 -17.74 13.00 13.98
C THR A 124 -19.06 13.69 13.62
N THR A 125 -19.15 14.34 12.44
CA THR A 125 -20.28 15.22 12.10
C THR A 125 -21.53 14.52 11.57
N ARG A 126 -21.41 13.35 10.93
CA ARG A 126 -22.53 12.52 10.42
C ARG A 126 -22.37 11.09 10.93
N ASP A 127 -23.45 10.45 11.37
CA ASP A 127 -23.45 9.09 11.96
C ASP A 127 -22.37 8.88 13.04
N LYS A 128 -22.29 9.84 13.97
CA LYS A 128 -21.28 9.86 15.05
C LYS A 128 -21.23 8.55 15.85
N GLU A 129 -22.37 7.87 16.01
CA GLU A 129 -22.49 6.60 16.70
C GLU A 129 -21.72 5.49 15.97
N ALA A 130 -21.90 5.36 14.66
CA ALA A 130 -21.19 4.37 13.86
C ALA A 130 -19.70 4.66 13.77
N VAL A 131 -19.30 5.94 13.58
CA VAL A 131 -17.87 6.31 13.55
C VAL A 131 -17.18 5.95 14.86
N LEU A 132 -17.79 6.28 16.01
CA LEU A 132 -17.23 5.93 17.32
C LEU A 132 -17.22 4.42 17.55
N TYR A 133 -18.26 3.69 17.09
CA TYR A 133 -18.29 2.24 17.20
C TYR A 133 -17.17 1.59 16.37
N GLU A 134 -17.07 1.89 15.09
CA GLU A 134 -16.07 1.31 14.19
C GLU A 134 -14.64 1.67 14.63
N SER A 135 -14.44 2.90 15.12
CA SER A 135 -13.11 3.36 15.53
C SER A 135 -12.61 2.72 16.84
N TYR A 136 -13.50 2.48 17.81
CA TYR A 136 -13.08 2.05 19.16
C TYR A 136 -13.44 0.60 19.49
N SER A 137 -14.45 0.01 18.84
CA SER A 137 -14.87 -1.37 19.13
C SER A 137 -13.81 -2.44 18.86
N PRO A 138 -12.90 -2.33 17.86
CA PRO A 138 -11.86 -3.34 17.65
C PRO A 138 -10.92 -3.45 18.86
N ALA A 139 -10.65 -2.32 19.53
CA ALA A 139 -9.80 -2.28 20.73
C ALA A 139 -10.53 -2.75 22.00
N LEU A 140 -11.88 -2.70 22.02
CA LEU A 140 -12.66 -3.10 23.20
C LEU A 140 -12.72 -4.63 23.36
N PRO A 141 -12.71 -5.13 24.61
CA PRO A 141 -13.05 -6.52 24.91
C PRO A 141 -14.40 -6.90 24.32
N GLU A 142 -14.50 -8.10 23.76
CA GLU A 142 -15.68 -8.58 23.03
C GLU A 142 -16.98 -8.42 23.82
N GLN A 143 -16.97 -8.82 25.11
CA GLN A 143 -18.10 -8.70 26.03
C GLN A 143 -18.62 -7.27 26.24
N LEU A 144 -17.81 -6.24 25.97
CA LEU A 144 -18.21 -4.84 26.11
C LEU A 144 -18.70 -4.21 24.80
N ARG A 145 -18.47 -4.86 23.64
CA ARG A 145 -18.82 -4.29 22.33
C ARG A 145 -20.33 -4.10 22.16
N GLY A 146 -21.13 -5.09 22.55
CA GLY A 146 -22.60 -5.02 22.49
C GLY A 146 -23.17 -3.89 23.37
N PRO A 147 -22.88 -3.87 24.68
CA PRO A 147 -23.32 -2.78 25.56
C PRO A 147 -22.82 -1.40 25.13
N PHE A 148 -21.57 -1.32 24.63
CA PHE A 148 -21.01 -0.08 24.10
C PHE A 148 -21.79 0.46 22.91
N ARG A 149 -22.14 -0.41 21.96
CA ARG A 149 -22.98 -0.08 20.80
C ARG A 149 -24.34 0.48 21.25
N LYS A 150 -25.00 -0.20 22.17
CA LYS A 150 -26.29 0.21 22.72
C LYS A 150 -26.23 1.58 23.39
N ALA A 151 -25.18 1.84 24.17
CA ALA A 151 -24.95 3.14 24.82
C ALA A 151 -24.64 4.27 23.84
N LEU A 152 -24.00 3.98 22.69
CA LEU A 152 -23.81 4.96 21.62
C LEU A 152 -25.16 5.33 20.98
N VAL A 153 -26.00 4.33 20.69
CA VAL A 153 -27.28 4.50 20.02
C VAL A 153 -28.33 5.18 20.89
N SER A 154 -28.33 4.94 22.20
CA SER A 154 -29.23 5.66 23.13
C SER A 154 -28.98 7.17 23.15
N GLY A 155 -27.84 7.63 22.65
CA GLY A 155 -27.53 9.05 22.47
C GLY A 155 -27.08 9.77 23.75
N ASP A 156 -26.98 9.07 24.87
CA ASP A 156 -26.56 9.60 26.18
C ASP A 156 -25.03 9.80 26.28
N ILE A 157 -24.43 10.44 25.27
CA ILE A 157 -22.99 10.70 25.23
C ILE A 157 -22.70 12.08 25.83
N SER A 158 -21.99 12.07 26.96
CA SER A 158 -21.48 13.30 27.59
C SER A 158 -20.14 13.71 26.95
N TRP A 159 -20.03 14.95 26.48
CA TRP A 159 -18.81 15.46 25.87
C TRP A 159 -18.09 16.45 26.77
N ALA A 160 -16.77 16.32 26.87
CA ALA A 160 -15.91 17.29 27.53
C ALA A 160 -14.67 17.58 26.69
N THR A 161 -14.28 18.85 26.56
CA THR A 161 -13.03 19.22 25.88
C THR A 161 -11.84 18.96 26.81
N ASN A 162 -10.81 18.29 26.30
CA ASN A 162 -9.57 18.08 27.02
C ASN A 162 -8.61 19.23 26.71
N GLN A 163 -8.41 20.08 27.71
CA GLN A 163 -7.52 21.22 27.66
C GLN A 163 -6.33 21.00 28.59
N THR A 164 -5.19 21.62 28.27
CA THR A 164 -4.07 21.72 29.19
C THR A 164 -3.84 23.16 29.59
N ARG A 165 -3.55 23.38 30.86
CA ARG A 165 -3.11 24.65 31.43
C ARG A 165 -2.07 24.36 32.51
N SER A 166 -0.88 24.92 32.32
CA SER A 166 0.21 24.84 33.28
C SER A 166 -0.24 25.27 34.67
N ARG A 167 0.16 24.49 35.68
CA ARG A 167 -0.20 24.69 37.08
C ARG A 167 0.74 25.65 37.83
N VAL A 168 1.51 26.48 37.12
CA VAL A 168 2.48 27.42 37.70
C VAL A 168 1.87 28.72 38.24
N THR A 169 0.65 29.07 37.82
CA THR A 169 -0.03 30.29 38.29
C THR A 169 -1.12 29.96 39.32
N PHE A 170 -0.76 30.04 40.61
CA PHE A 170 -1.60 29.55 41.72
C PHE A 170 -2.03 30.63 42.73
N GLY A 171 -1.64 31.89 42.52
CA GLY A 171 -2.15 33.03 43.31
C GLY A 171 -1.10 34.04 43.74
N ARG A 172 -1.43 34.81 44.78
CA ARG A 172 -0.61 35.78 45.51
C ARG A 172 -1.10 35.86 46.97
N PRO A 173 -0.38 36.53 47.90
CA PRO A 173 -0.92 36.80 49.23
C PRO A 173 -2.33 37.45 49.16
N GLY A 174 -3.28 36.89 49.92
CA GLY A 174 -4.70 37.29 49.95
C GLY A 174 -5.58 36.68 48.86
N LEU A 175 -5.02 36.00 47.85
CA LEU A 175 -5.78 35.32 46.78
C LEU A 175 -5.06 34.05 46.30
N ALA A 176 -5.57 32.88 46.65
CA ALA A 176 -5.02 31.59 46.24
C ALA A 176 -5.99 30.85 45.33
N LEU A 177 -5.48 30.04 44.40
CA LEU A 177 -6.27 29.17 43.54
C LEU A 177 -6.09 27.72 44.00
N VAL A 178 -7.11 26.88 43.90
CA VAL A 178 -7.02 25.44 44.19
C VAL A 178 -7.73 24.61 43.12
N GLY A 179 -7.30 23.37 42.92
CA GLY A 179 -7.90 22.45 41.95
C GLY A 179 -7.69 22.89 40.50
N ASP A 180 -8.68 22.64 39.64
CA ASP A 180 -8.64 22.99 38.21
C ASP A 180 -8.55 24.51 37.96
N ALA A 181 -8.87 25.33 38.95
CA ALA A 181 -8.65 26.76 38.88
C ALA A 181 -7.15 27.09 38.83
N VAL A 182 -6.25 26.27 39.37
CA VAL A 182 -4.82 26.54 39.23
C VAL A 182 -4.31 26.24 37.80
N GLY A 183 -4.84 25.17 37.22
CA GLY A 183 -4.41 24.58 35.96
C GLY A 183 -4.89 23.14 35.90
N HIS A 184 -4.91 22.56 34.72
CA HIS A 184 -5.47 21.23 34.48
C HIS A 184 -4.72 20.55 33.33
N HIS A 185 -4.72 19.23 33.30
CA HIS A 185 -4.06 18.42 32.28
C HIS A 185 -5.02 17.36 31.74
N HIS A 186 -4.55 16.55 30.80
CA HIS A 186 -5.34 15.48 30.21
C HIS A 186 -5.89 14.54 31.30
N PRO A 187 -7.21 14.21 31.32
CA PRO A 187 -7.83 13.44 32.40
C PRO A 187 -7.48 11.95 32.44
N LEU A 188 -6.60 11.47 31.55
CA LEU A 188 -6.18 10.06 31.41
C LEU A 188 -5.79 9.42 32.75
N THR A 189 -5.09 10.16 33.60
CA THR A 189 -4.57 9.67 34.89
C THR A 189 -5.54 9.88 36.06
N ALA A 190 -6.71 10.49 35.83
CA ALA A 190 -7.73 10.77 36.85
C ALA A 190 -7.25 11.54 38.10
N LEU A 191 -6.19 12.35 37.97
CA LEU A 191 -5.51 13.00 39.10
C LEU A 191 -6.14 14.31 39.59
N GLY A 192 -7.05 14.91 38.81
CA GLY A 192 -7.54 16.28 39.05
C GLY A 192 -8.12 16.51 40.45
N MET A 193 -9.00 15.61 40.93
CA MET A 193 -9.59 15.72 42.27
C MET A 193 -8.54 15.56 43.38
N THR A 194 -7.64 14.58 43.25
CA THR A 194 -6.56 14.35 44.22
C THR A 194 -5.69 15.59 44.36
N LEU A 195 -5.29 16.19 43.24
CA LEU A 195 -4.51 17.43 43.25
C LEU A 195 -5.30 18.60 43.82
N GLY A 196 -6.61 18.70 43.54
CA GLY A 196 -7.46 19.73 44.13
C GLY A 196 -7.57 19.63 45.65
N PHE A 197 -7.74 18.42 46.19
CA PHE A 197 -7.71 18.20 47.63
C PHE A 197 -6.34 18.47 48.24
N GLN A 198 -5.25 18.07 47.55
CA GLN A 198 -3.91 18.36 48.00
C GLN A 198 -3.59 19.86 48.02
N ASP A 199 -4.04 20.62 47.02
CA ASP A 199 -3.93 22.08 47.00
C ASP A 199 -4.67 22.68 48.21
N ALA A 200 -5.91 22.24 48.46
CA ALA A 200 -6.73 22.73 49.56
C ALA A 200 -6.10 22.41 50.94
N ILE A 201 -5.61 21.18 51.13
CA ILE A 201 -4.93 20.76 52.37
C ILE A 201 -3.62 21.54 52.56
N ALA A 202 -2.82 21.70 51.50
CA ALA A 202 -1.58 22.47 51.56
C ALA A 202 -1.85 23.94 51.90
N LEU A 203 -2.90 24.53 51.34
CA LEU A 203 -3.30 25.90 51.66
C LEU A 203 -3.74 26.02 53.11
N ALA A 204 -4.58 25.10 53.60
CA ALA A 204 -5.10 25.11 54.96
C ALA A 204 -4.00 24.92 56.03
N ARG A 205 -2.95 24.16 55.73
CA ARG A 205 -1.83 23.92 56.65
C ARG A 205 -0.74 24.99 56.61
N SER A 206 -0.78 25.87 55.63
CA SER A 206 0.29 26.83 55.40
C SER A 206 0.12 28.08 56.24
N SER A 207 1.15 28.44 57.00
CA SER A 207 1.21 29.69 57.77
C SER A 207 1.47 30.94 56.92
N SER A 208 1.86 30.76 55.65
CA SER A 208 2.09 31.84 54.70
C SER A 208 1.92 31.36 53.26
N PHE A 209 1.69 32.30 52.34
CA PHE A 209 1.64 32.00 50.91
C PHE A 209 2.95 31.38 50.39
N ALA A 210 4.10 31.73 50.98
CA ALA A 210 5.39 31.13 50.65
C ALA A 210 5.50 29.66 51.06
N SER A 211 4.92 29.29 52.20
CA SER A 211 4.81 27.88 52.64
C SER A 211 3.88 27.09 51.72
N TYR A 212 2.73 27.67 51.37
CA TYR A 212 1.77 27.08 50.44
C TYR A 212 2.41 26.78 49.08
N ARG A 213 3.16 27.75 48.54
CA ARG A 213 3.93 27.57 47.31
C ARG A 213 4.85 26.36 47.36
N ARG A 214 5.66 26.23 48.42
CA ARG A 214 6.65 25.13 48.54
C ARG A 214 5.97 23.77 48.63
N GLU A 215 4.98 23.64 49.50
CA GLU A 215 4.28 22.37 49.72
C GLU A 215 3.52 21.92 48.46
N ARG A 216 2.86 22.88 47.79
CA ARG A 216 2.13 22.61 46.54
C ARG A 216 3.07 22.19 45.40
N ALA A 217 4.15 22.94 45.18
CA ALA A 217 5.09 22.67 44.10
C ALA A 217 5.73 21.28 44.24
N ALA A 218 6.01 20.83 45.46
CA ALA A 218 6.52 19.50 45.73
C ALA A 218 5.51 18.40 45.35
N LYS A 219 4.20 18.62 45.58
CA LYS A 219 3.17 17.60 45.41
C LYS A 219 2.58 17.51 44.00
N SER A 220 2.57 18.60 43.23
CA SER A 220 1.84 18.68 41.95
C SER A 220 2.67 18.40 40.70
N ARG A 221 4.00 18.51 40.77
CA ARG A 221 4.89 18.50 39.59
C ARG A 221 5.01 17.14 38.89
N VAL A 222 5.36 16.09 39.63
CA VAL A 222 5.47 14.74 39.07
C VAL A 222 4.13 14.22 38.54
N PRO A 223 2.99 14.39 39.25
CA PRO A 223 1.68 14.03 38.71
C PRO A 223 1.32 14.73 37.39
N GLU A 224 1.67 16.02 37.24
CA GLU A 224 1.46 16.78 35.99
C GLU A 224 2.33 16.24 34.84
N MET A 225 3.63 16.00 35.09
CA MET A 225 4.54 15.43 34.09
C MET A 225 4.11 14.03 33.66
N LEU A 226 3.70 13.18 34.61
CA LEU A 226 3.22 11.83 34.34
C LEU A 226 1.98 11.85 33.43
N ALA A 227 1.02 12.74 33.70
CA ALA A 227 -0.20 12.85 32.90
C ALA A 227 0.08 13.23 31.44
N ILE A 228 1.00 14.17 31.22
CA ILE A 228 1.40 14.60 29.89
C ILE A 228 2.17 13.48 29.18
N ALA A 229 3.18 12.90 29.83
CA ALA A 229 4.03 11.86 29.24
C ALA A 229 3.23 10.60 28.89
N LEU A 230 2.35 10.14 29.77
CA LEU A 230 1.51 8.98 29.49
C LEU A 230 0.51 9.27 28.37
N TYR A 231 -0.10 10.46 28.35
CA TYR A 231 -1.04 10.80 27.28
C TYR A 231 -0.35 10.83 25.92
N GLU A 232 0.82 11.46 25.85
CA GLU A 232 1.60 11.49 24.62
C GLU A 232 1.95 10.07 24.15
N VAL A 233 2.46 9.23 25.05
CA VAL A 233 2.82 7.85 24.69
C VAL A 233 1.58 7.01 24.34
N PHE A 234 0.42 7.25 24.95
CA PHE A 234 -0.78 6.43 24.77
C PHE A 234 -1.69 6.89 23.63
N ALA A 235 -1.63 8.15 23.24
CA ALA A 235 -2.43 8.73 22.15
C ALA A 235 -1.67 8.82 20.82
N ASP A 236 -0.34 8.96 20.85
CA ASP A 236 0.47 9.05 19.63
C ASP A 236 0.52 7.70 18.91
N THR A 237 0.33 7.71 17.59
CA THR A 237 0.29 6.50 16.77
C THR A 237 1.47 6.36 15.84
N HIS A 238 2.50 7.20 15.96
CA HIS A 238 3.74 7.01 15.23
C HIS A 238 4.49 5.76 15.73
N ASP A 239 5.16 5.07 14.81
CA ASP A 239 5.81 3.77 15.02
C ASP A 239 6.76 3.81 16.22
N GLU A 240 7.58 4.86 16.32
CA GLU A 240 8.54 5.04 17.41
C GLU A 240 7.87 5.14 18.79
N VAL A 241 6.66 5.70 18.86
CA VAL A 241 5.94 5.86 20.12
C VAL A 241 5.19 4.58 20.51
N ILE A 242 4.72 3.81 19.53
CA ILE A 242 4.16 2.47 19.75
C ILE A 242 5.21 1.56 20.37
N GLU A 243 6.46 1.60 19.90
CA GLU A 243 7.54 0.81 20.47
C GLU A 243 7.91 1.24 21.90
N ILE A 244 7.97 2.55 22.18
CA ILE A 244 8.14 3.06 23.54
C ILE A 244 7.00 2.58 24.45
N ARG A 245 5.76 2.63 23.97
CA ARG A 245 4.58 2.14 24.70
C ARG A 245 4.72 0.66 25.01
N ASN A 246 5.03 -0.18 24.02
CA ASN A 246 5.23 -1.61 24.21
C ASN A 246 6.34 -1.90 25.24
N ALA A 247 7.47 -1.18 25.15
CA ALA A 247 8.56 -1.29 26.11
C ALA A 247 8.15 -0.92 27.54
N ILE A 248 7.29 0.08 27.72
CA ILE A 248 6.74 0.44 29.05
C ILE A 248 5.88 -0.70 29.61
N TYR A 249 5.01 -1.30 28.79
CA TYR A 249 4.19 -2.44 29.22
C TYR A 249 5.03 -3.65 29.57
N ASP A 250 6.05 -3.96 28.77
CA ASP A 250 6.98 -5.07 29.03
C ASP A 250 7.78 -4.82 30.31
N LEU A 251 8.29 -3.60 30.51
CA LEU A 251 8.93 -3.21 31.77
C LEU A 251 7.99 -3.39 32.97
N TRP A 252 6.71 -3.02 32.84
CA TRP A 252 5.73 -3.24 33.91
C TRP A 252 5.46 -4.72 34.15
N ARG A 253 5.49 -5.59 33.13
CA ARG A 253 5.31 -7.04 33.29
C ARG A 253 6.53 -7.67 33.97
N GLU A 254 7.73 -7.32 33.51
CA GLU A 254 8.99 -7.93 33.91
C GLU A 254 9.57 -7.36 35.22
N SER A 255 9.31 -6.10 35.54
CA SER A 255 9.85 -5.43 36.74
C SER A 255 8.75 -5.05 37.74
N PRO A 256 8.50 -5.89 38.77
CA PRO A 256 7.57 -5.55 39.85
C PRO A 256 7.91 -4.23 40.55
N VAL A 257 9.21 -3.91 40.67
CA VAL A 257 9.68 -2.68 41.33
C VAL A 257 9.29 -1.45 40.53
N GLU A 258 9.54 -1.44 39.22
CA GLU A 258 9.19 -0.29 38.37
C GLU A 258 7.67 -0.19 38.16
N ARG A 259 6.95 -1.32 38.09
CA ARG A 259 5.48 -1.36 38.11
C ARG A 259 4.93 -0.68 39.37
N MET A 260 5.37 -1.11 40.56
CA MET A 260 4.91 -0.54 41.82
C MET A 260 5.29 0.95 41.97
N ARG A 261 6.50 1.34 41.55
CA ARG A 261 6.92 2.73 41.60
C ARG A 261 6.05 3.60 40.67
N THR A 262 5.76 3.14 39.47
CA THR A 262 4.87 3.84 38.52
C THR A 262 3.47 4.01 39.09
N MET A 263 2.91 2.97 39.71
CA MET A 263 1.60 3.05 40.38
C MET A 263 1.61 3.99 41.59
N ARG A 264 2.74 4.13 42.30
CA ARG A 264 2.88 5.13 43.38
C ARG A 264 2.88 6.56 42.86
N PHE A 265 3.46 6.83 41.68
CA PHE A 265 3.34 8.14 41.03
C PHE A 265 1.87 8.40 40.64
N LEU A 266 1.21 7.42 40.01
CA LEU A 266 -0.21 7.54 39.62
C LEU A 266 -1.14 7.73 40.83
N ALA A 267 -0.83 7.12 41.97
CA ALA A 267 -1.56 7.31 43.22
C ALA A 267 -1.19 8.59 43.98
N CYS A 268 -0.31 9.45 43.44
CA CYS A 268 0.27 10.61 44.12
C CYS A 268 0.93 10.29 45.48
N LYS A 269 1.40 9.05 45.68
CA LYS A 269 2.12 8.59 46.88
C LYS A 269 3.63 8.77 46.78
N GLU A 270 4.14 8.93 45.56
CA GLU A 270 5.52 9.26 45.27
C GLU A 270 5.53 10.53 44.40
N THR A 271 6.38 11.49 44.74
CA THR A 271 6.44 12.81 44.06
C THR A 271 7.86 13.28 43.79
N SER A 272 8.86 12.41 44.02
CA SER A 272 10.27 12.71 43.73
C SER A 272 10.55 12.83 42.22
N PRO A 273 10.97 14.01 41.73
CA PRO A 273 11.34 14.19 40.32
C PRO A 273 12.54 13.32 39.90
N LEU A 274 13.48 13.08 40.82
CA LEU A 274 14.65 12.23 40.57
C LEU A 274 14.26 10.77 40.34
N LEU A 275 13.35 10.23 41.16
CA LEU A 275 12.86 8.87 40.98
C LEU A 275 12.02 8.74 39.70
N PHE A 276 11.23 9.76 39.38
CA PHE A 276 10.46 9.81 38.13
C PHE A 276 11.38 9.79 36.90
N GLY A 277 12.40 10.66 36.88
CA GLY A 277 13.39 10.70 35.81
C GLY A 277 14.15 9.38 35.64
N ASN A 278 14.52 8.72 36.74
CA ASN A 278 15.19 7.42 36.69
C ASN A 278 14.30 6.31 36.10
N SER A 279 13.04 6.22 36.54
CA SER A 279 12.09 5.24 35.99
C SER A 279 11.82 5.47 34.51
N PHE A 280 11.70 6.73 34.09
CA PHE A 280 11.53 7.07 32.69
C PHE A 280 12.77 6.70 31.85
N ALA A 281 13.97 7.05 32.32
CA ALA A 281 15.22 6.68 31.64
C ALA A 281 15.39 5.16 31.50
N LYS A 282 14.97 4.38 32.50
CA LYS A 282 14.99 2.90 32.43
C LYS A 282 14.04 2.36 31.37
N ALA A 283 12.81 2.90 31.27
CA ALA A 283 11.86 2.49 30.23
C ALA A 283 12.42 2.73 28.83
N LEU A 284 13.10 3.86 28.62
CA LEU A 284 13.74 4.18 27.35
C LEU A 284 14.97 3.33 27.06
N ALA A 285 15.81 3.06 28.06
CA ALA A 285 16.95 2.16 27.91
C ALA A 285 16.49 0.72 27.57
N PHE A 286 15.39 0.28 28.18
CA PHE A 286 14.74 -0.99 27.87
C PHE A 286 14.22 -1.02 26.43
N ALA A 287 13.55 0.06 25.98
CA ALA A 287 13.11 0.23 24.60
C ALA A 287 14.29 0.18 23.61
N ALA A 288 15.34 0.95 23.87
CA ALA A 288 16.53 1.01 23.01
C ALA A 288 17.25 -0.34 22.92
N GLY A 289 17.36 -1.08 24.02
CA GLY A 289 17.94 -2.43 24.04
C GLY A 289 17.13 -3.43 23.20
N LYS A 290 15.80 -3.38 23.30
CA LYS A 290 14.90 -4.22 22.51
C LYS A 290 14.97 -3.89 21.02
N LEU A 291 14.95 -2.61 20.68
CA LEU A 291 15.07 -2.13 19.30
C LEU A 291 16.43 -2.47 18.68
N ALA A 292 17.52 -2.39 19.44
CA ALA A 292 18.83 -2.83 18.97
C ALA A 292 18.82 -4.34 18.66
N ARG A 293 18.25 -5.16 19.55
CA ARG A 293 18.12 -6.60 19.34
C ARG A 293 17.24 -6.95 18.14
N GLN A 294 16.08 -6.29 18.01
CA GLN A 294 15.19 -6.46 16.87
C GLN A 294 15.84 -5.98 15.57
N GLY A 295 16.62 -4.89 15.60
CA GLY A 295 17.43 -4.42 14.48
C GLY A 295 18.49 -5.44 14.05
N PHE A 296 19.12 -6.14 15.00
CA PHE A 296 20.02 -7.26 14.71
C PHE A 296 19.29 -8.46 14.09
N GLU A 297 18.09 -8.78 14.57
CA GLU A 297 17.29 -9.92 14.08
C GLU A 297 16.61 -9.65 12.73
N THR A 298 16.25 -8.39 12.45
CA THR A 298 15.48 -7.97 11.26
C THR A 298 16.29 -7.19 10.22
N SER A 299 17.54 -6.80 10.54
CA SER A 299 18.44 -5.97 9.70
C SER A 299 17.92 -4.57 9.35
N GLN A 300 16.97 -4.01 10.11
CA GLN A 300 16.33 -2.70 9.85
C GLN A 300 17.04 -1.53 10.58
N TRP A 301 18.29 -1.23 10.24
CA TRP A 301 19.10 -0.20 10.94
C TRP A 301 18.61 1.24 10.77
N GLY A 302 17.98 1.58 9.63
CA GLY A 302 17.41 2.92 9.40
C GLY A 302 16.27 3.23 10.36
N HIS A 303 15.35 2.28 10.55
CA HIS A 303 14.25 2.39 11.52
C HIS A 303 14.78 2.57 12.96
N VAL A 304 15.84 1.84 13.32
CA VAL A 304 16.51 1.99 14.62
C VAL A 304 17.12 3.39 14.78
N GLN A 305 17.72 3.96 13.74
CA GLN A 305 18.29 5.32 13.78
C GLN A 305 17.21 6.39 13.96
N ASP A 306 16.11 6.31 13.21
CA ASP A 306 15.00 7.26 13.32
C ASP A 306 14.37 7.22 14.72
N ILE A 307 14.06 6.01 15.21
CA ILE A 307 13.51 5.81 16.55
C ILE A 307 14.48 6.32 17.62
N THR A 308 15.78 6.00 17.54
CA THR A 308 16.76 6.45 18.55
C THR A 308 16.96 7.95 18.55
N SER A 309 16.87 8.60 17.39
CA SER A 309 16.95 10.06 17.28
C SER A 309 15.76 10.75 17.97
N GLU A 310 14.56 10.22 17.78
CA GLU A 310 13.32 10.73 18.35
C GLU A 310 13.20 10.38 19.85
N LEU A 311 13.69 9.19 20.26
CA LEU A 311 13.90 8.83 21.66
C LEU A 311 14.85 9.85 22.33
N GLY A 312 15.95 10.21 21.66
CA GLY A 312 16.90 11.21 22.11
C GLY A 312 16.31 12.63 22.21
N SER A 313 15.43 13.01 21.27
CA SER A 313 14.72 14.29 21.30
C SER A 313 13.78 14.38 22.51
N ARG A 314 13.02 13.31 22.78
CA ARG A 314 12.09 13.19 23.91
C ARG A 314 12.79 13.10 25.27
N ILE A 315 13.94 12.41 25.34
CA ILE A 315 14.82 12.40 26.51
C ILE A 315 15.31 13.81 26.82
N ARG A 316 15.85 14.51 25.81
CA ARG A 316 16.33 15.89 25.99
C ARG A 316 15.19 16.79 26.46
N TRP A 317 13.99 16.64 25.90
CA TRP A 317 12.81 17.37 26.33
C TRP A 317 12.46 17.11 27.81
N LEU A 318 12.28 15.85 28.22
CA LEU A 318 11.95 15.49 29.61
C LEU A 318 13.04 15.86 30.61
N MET A 319 14.31 15.64 30.25
CA MET A 319 15.44 16.04 31.07
C MET A 319 15.56 17.56 31.16
N SER A 320 15.31 18.30 30.08
CA SER A 320 15.27 19.77 30.13
C SER A 320 14.14 20.28 31.02
N GLY A 321 12.97 19.65 31.00
CA GLY A 321 11.84 19.97 31.88
C GLY A 321 12.06 19.58 33.35
N ALA A 322 12.84 18.52 33.60
CA ALA A 322 13.24 18.08 34.95
C ALA A 322 14.42 18.88 35.53
N LEU A 323 15.33 19.38 34.67
CA LEU A 323 16.54 20.13 35.04
C LEU A 323 16.31 21.65 35.08
N ARG A 324 15.43 22.22 34.25
CA ARG A 324 15.00 23.63 34.32
C ARG A 324 13.96 23.81 35.42
N LEU A 325 14.36 23.52 36.66
CA LEU A 325 13.62 23.84 37.87
C LEU A 325 13.70 25.34 38.14
N THR A 326 13.05 26.16 37.33
CA THR A 326 12.87 27.58 37.68
C THR A 326 11.89 27.68 38.86
N GLU A 327 12.22 28.56 39.82
CA GLU A 327 11.34 28.91 40.92
C GLU A 327 10.11 29.64 40.35
N ALA A 328 8.91 29.08 40.50
CA ALA A 328 7.68 29.80 40.20
C ALA A 328 7.59 31.04 41.11
N ARG A 329 7.72 32.23 40.51
CA ARG A 329 7.62 33.52 41.23
C ARG A 329 6.13 33.88 41.44
N PRO A 330 5.79 34.53 42.56
CA PRO A 330 4.41 35.00 42.79
C PRO A 330 3.99 36.00 41.71
N SER A 331 2.72 35.93 41.30
CA SER A 331 2.09 36.71 40.20
C SER A 331 2.12 38.25 40.33
N LYS A 332 2.83 38.81 41.33
CA LYS A 332 3.07 40.26 41.45
C LYS A 332 4.13 40.76 40.46
N GLU A 333 5.01 39.89 39.97
CA GLU A 333 5.87 40.16 38.82
C GLU A 333 5.19 39.52 37.59
N LEU A 334 4.76 40.32 36.62
CA LEU A 334 4.24 39.78 35.34
C LEU A 334 5.25 38.76 34.80
N PRO A 335 4.83 37.56 34.35
CA PRO A 335 5.75 36.65 33.69
C PRO A 335 6.38 37.37 32.51
N SER A 336 7.71 37.37 32.40
CA SER A 336 8.36 37.89 31.19
C SER A 336 7.88 37.07 29.98
N LYS A 337 7.87 37.66 28.77
CA LYS A 337 7.60 36.90 27.53
C LYS A 337 8.50 35.65 27.37
N GLU A 338 9.64 35.62 28.05
CA GLU A 338 10.56 34.47 28.11
C GLU A 338 10.09 33.37 29.08
N GLN A 339 9.47 33.69 30.22
CA GLN A 339 8.90 32.69 31.13
C GLN A 339 7.70 31.95 30.53
N HIS A 340 6.86 32.66 29.77
CA HIS A 340 5.80 32.01 28.98
C HIS A 340 6.33 31.04 27.91
N LYS A 341 7.53 31.27 27.38
CA LYS A 341 8.22 30.34 26.45
C LYS A 341 8.93 29.18 27.16
N ALA A 342 9.33 29.36 28.43
CA ALA A 342 10.08 28.36 29.19
C ALA A 342 9.18 27.34 29.92
N ASP A 343 7.97 27.74 30.30
CA ASP A 343 6.96 26.89 30.97
C ASP A 343 5.93 26.29 29.99
N ASP A 344 6.21 26.34 28.68
CA ASP A 344 5.35 25.82 27.62
C ASP A 344 5.49 24.29 27.47
N TYR A 345 5.14 23.56 28.53
CA TYR A 345 4.94 22.10 28.46
C TYR A 345 3.86 21.73 27.44
N ALA A 346 2.97 22.68 27.11
CA ALA A 346 1.87 22.55 26.16
C ALA A 346 2.35 22.53 24.68
N GLY A 347 3.42 23.26 24.35
CA GLY A 347 4.05 23.29 23.02
C GLY A 347 4.83 22.02 22.65
N ALA A 348 4.99 21.06 23.57
CA ALA A 348 5.75 19.83 23.37
C ALA A 348 4.90 18.58 23.04
N LEU A 349 3.57 18.67 23.17
CA LEU A 349 2.65 17.58 22.85
C LEU A 349 2.57 17.38 21.32
N LYS A 350 3.43 16.50 20.77
CA LYS A 350 3.41 16.16 19.33
C LYS A 350 2.16 15.37 18.92
N ALA A 351 1.59 14.57 19.82
CA ALA A 351 0.37 13.78 19.59
C ALA A 351 -0.85 14.63 19.16
N SER A 352 -0.83 15.95 19.40
CA SER A 352 -1.82 16.93 18.94
C SER A 352 -1.27 17.94 17.94
N ALA A 353 0.03 17.85 17.60
CA ALA A 353 0.70 18.70 16.64
C ALA A 353 0.60 18.17 15.20
N ALA A 354 -0.29 17.19 14.95
CA ALA A 354 -1.14 17.30 13.77
C ALA A 354 -1.93 18.60 13.94
N LYS A 355 -1.28 19.72 13.65
CA LYS A 355 -1.95 20.99 13.45
C LYS A 355 -3.15 20.61 12.60
N ALA A 356 -4.35 20.87 13.10
CA ALA A 356 -5.26 21.59 12.26
C ALA A 356 -4.44 22.80 11.82
N ASP A 357 -3.72 22.66 10.69
CA ASP A 357 -3.53 23.81 9.85
C ASP A 357 -4.98 24.21 9.62
N VAL A 358 -5.38 25.22 10.40
CA VAL A 358 -6.16 26.28 9.85
C VAL A 358 -5.29 26.86 8.72
N VAL A 359 -5.12 26.08 7.65
CA VAL A 359 -5.50 26.59 6.36
C VAL A 359 -6.92 27.04 6.65
N GLU A 360 -7.08 28.35 6.83
CA GLU A 360 -8.28 28.98 6.32
C GLU A 360 -8.35 28.53 4.86
N LEU A 361 -8.90 27.33 4.62
CA LEU A 361 -9.56 27.07 3.37
C LEU A 361 -10.58 28.19 3.34
N PRO A 362 -10.46 29.11 2.37
CA PRO A 362 -11.19 30.37 2.36
C PRO A 362 -12.61 30.01 2.71
N SER A 363 -13.22 30.71 3.68
CA SER A 363 -14.57 30.46 4.15
C SER A 363 -15.48 30.17 2.96
N VAL A 364 -15.63 28.89 2.60
CA VAL A 364 -16.56 28.47 1.57
C VAL A 364 -17.87 28.40 2.32
N VAL A 365 -18.40 29.58 2.59
CA VAL A 365 -19.82 29.85 2.47
C VAL A 365 -20.16 29.83 0.96
N GLY A 366 -19.74 28.78 0.25
CA GLY A 366 -20.62 28.10 -0.67
C GLY A 366 -21.20 27.02 0.21
N HIS A 367 -22.44 27.15 0.68
CA HIS A 367 -23.48 26.31 0.10
C HIS A 367 -22.84 25.25 -0.80
N ALA A 368 -22.64 24.04 -0.25
CA ALA A 368 -22.61 22.85 -1.07
C ALA A 368 -23.70 23.08 -2.11
N ALA A 369 -23.27 23.37 -3.35
CA ALA A 369 -24.21 23.54 -4.41
C ALA A 369 -25.01 22.26 -4.39
N ARG A 370 -26.30 22.38 -4.10
CA ARG A 370 -27.28 21.30 -4.15
C ARG A 370 -27.50 20.91 -5.62
N THR A 371 -26.40 20.61 -6.32
CA THR A 371 -26.37 20.08 -7.67
C THR A 371 -26.36 18.55 -7.51
N GLY A 372 -27.56 17.98 -7.34
CA GLY A 372 -27.85 16.58 -7.65
C GLY A 372 -27.34 15.50 -6.69
N GLN A 373 -27.32 15.73 -5.37
CA GLN A 373 -26.78 14.78 -4.38
C GLN A 373 -27.49 13.40 -4.29
N ASP A 374 -28.59 13.16 -5.00
CA ASP A 374 -29.32 11.89 -5.00
C ASP A 374 -29.18 11.05 -6.29
N ARG A 375 -28.36 11.45 -7.28
CA ARG A 375 -28.42 10.83 -8.63
C ARG A 375 -27.55 9.58 -8.84
N TYR A 376 -26.47 9.40 -8.09
CA TYR A 376 -25.50 8.31 -8.30
C TYR A 376 -25.37 7.45 -7.03
N ASP A 377 -26.05 6.31 -7.05
CA ASP A 377 -26.09 5.32 -5.97
C ASP A 377 -25.08 4.18 -6.24
N PRO A 378 -24.09 3.96 -5.36
CA PRO A 378 -23.15 2.85 -5.46
C PRO A 378 -23.82 1.47 -5.60
N ALA A 379 -24.98 1.25 -4.96
CA ALA A 379 -25.70 -0.02 -5.07
C ALA A 379 -26.22 -0.26 -6.50
N GLN A 380 -26.80 0.76 -7.12
CA GLN A 380 -27.23 0.68 -8.52
C GLN A 380 -26.04 0.57 -9.49
N ALA A 381 -24.91 1.20 -9.16
CA ALA A 381 -23.70 1.08 -9.95
C ALA A 381 -23.12 -0.34 -9.90
N LEU A 382 -23.17 -1.01 -8.73
CA LEU A 382 -22.83 -2.42 -8.59
C LEU A 382 -23.72 -3.29 -9.49
N GLU A 383 -25.04 -3.14 -9.42
CA GLU A 383 -25.98 -3.93 -10.24
C GLU A 383 -25.71 -3.79 -11.75
N ARG A 384 -25.56 -2.56 -12.24
CA ARG A 384 -25.26 -2.31 -13.66
C ARG A 384 -23.87 -2.80 -14.05
N GLY A 385 -22.88 -2.62 -13.18
CA GLY A 385 -21.50 -3.04 -13.40
C GLY A 385 -21.39 -4.55 -13.48
N THR A 386 -22.04 -5.27 -12.56
CA THR A 386 -22.13 -6.72 -12.61
C THR A 386 -22.82 -7.17 -13.88
N LYS A 387 -23.96 -6.57 -14.26
CA LYS A 387 -24.64 -6.93 -15.51
C LYS A 387 -23.75 -6.77 -16.74
N ALA A 388 -23.00 -5.66 -16.82
CA ALA A 388 -22.05 -5.42 -17.90
C ALA A 388 -20.90 -6.45 -17.89
N LEU A 389 -20.35 -6.76 -16.71
CA LEU A 389 -19.30 -7.77 -16.55
C LEU A 389 -19.78 -9.18 -16.95
N LEU A 390 -21.00 -9.56 -16.56
CA LEU A 390 -21.57 -10.86 -16.92
C LEU A 390 -21.80 -11.00 -18.44
N ALA A 391 -22.06 -9.91 -19.15
CA ALA A 391 -22.20 -9.92 -20.60
C ALA A 391 -20.87 -10.20 -21.34
N LEU A 392 -19.74 -10.15 -20.61
CA LEU A 392 -18.40 -10.47 -21.13
C LEU A 392 -17.96 -11.90 -20.83
N GLN A 393 -18.79 -12.72 -20.16
CA GLN A 393 -18.46 -14.13 -19.90
C GLN A 393 -18.56 -14.93 -21.20
N ASP A 394 -17.49 -15.66 -21.53
CA ASP A 394 -17.49 -16.59 -22.66
C ASP A 394 -18.26 -17.88 -22.37
N GLU A 395 -18.63 -18.61 -23.41
CA GLU A 395 -19.42 -19.85 -23.31
C GLU A 395 -18.76 -20.93 -22.46
N ASP A 396 -17.42 -20.94 -22.38
CA ASP A 396 -16.66 -21.88 -21.56
C ASP A 396 -16.59 -21.48 -20.08
N GLY A 397 -17.10 -20.30 -19.74
CA GLY A 397 -17.15 -19.75 -18.38
C GLY A 397 -16.04 -18.75 -18.05
N SER A 398 -15.11 -18.50 -18.98
CA SER A 398 -13.98 -17.60 -18.77
C SER A 398 -14.32 -16.13 -19.04
N TRP A 399 -13.40 -15.26 -18.60
CA TRP A 399 -13.26 -13.89 -19.06
C TRP A 399 -11.84 -13.69 -19.56
N GLU A 400 -11.69 -13.06 -20.71
CA GLU A 400 -10.39 -12.66 -21.24
C GLU A 400 -10.46 -11.28 -21.88
N GLY A 401 -9.67 -10.34 -21.35
CA GLY A 401 -9.42 -9.06 -21.98
C GLY A 401 -8.17 -9.08 -22.83
N GLU A 402 -8.10 -8.21 -23.84
CA GLU A 402 -6.82 -7.97 -24.51
C GLU A 402 -5.81 -7.35 -23.53
N CYS A 403 -4.58 -7.88 -23.50
CA CYS A 403 -3.43 -7.20 -22.89
C CYS A 403 -2.74 -6.34 -23.96
N ILE A 404 -3.18 -5.09 -24.08
CA ILE A 404 -2.74 -4.18 -25.14
C ILE A 404 -1.39 -3.59 -24.79
N TRP A 405 -0.46 -3.62 -25.74
CA TRP A 405 0.87 -3.00 -25.61
C TRP A 405 1.21 -2.15 -26.85
N CYS A 406 2.35 -2.39 -27.50
CA CYS A 406 2.82 -1.59 -28.63
C CYS A 406 2.92 -2.39 -29.94
N ALA A 407 2.96 -1.65 -31.06
CA ALA A 407 2.99 -2.20 -32.42
C ALA A 407 4.25 -3.00 -32.78
N MET A 408 5.27 -3.00 -31.90
CA MET A 408 6.51 -3.75 -32.10
C MET A 408 6.26 -5.24 -32.36
N LEU A 409 5.34 -5.87 -31.61
CA LEU A 409 5.09 -7.31 -31.73
C LEU A 409 4.45 -7.67 -33.08
N ALA A 410 3.49 -6.85 -33.54
CA ALA A 410 2.88 -7.00 -34.86
C ALA A 410 3.92 -6.78 -35.98
N ALA A 411 4.82 -5.81 -35.82
CA ALA A 411 5.94 -5.62 -36.74
C ALA A 411 6.86 -6.84 -36.77
N GLN A 412 7.29 -7.36 -35.61
CA GLN A 412 8.13 -8.55 -35.51
C GLN A 412 7.49 -9.79 -36.15
N TYR A 413 6.17 -9.96 -36.02
CA TYR A 413 5.42 -11.01 -36.71
C TYR A 413 5.55 -10.89 -38.22
N VAL A 414 5.33 -9.70 -38.79
CA VAL A 414 5.51 -9.44 -40.24
C VAL A 414 6.95 -9.74 -40.68
N LEU A 415 7.95 -9.28 -39.90
CA LEU A 415 9.35 -9.53 -40.21
C LEU A 415 9.68 -11.03 -40.18
N ALA A 416 9.16 -11.77 -39.19
CA ALA A 416 9.34 -13.22 -39.10
C ALA A 416 8.68 -13.94 -40.30
N CYS A 417 7.46 -13.57 -40.69
CA CYS A 417 6.82 -14.09 -41.89
C CYS A 417 7.65 -13.82 -43.14
N HIS A 418 8.19 -12.61 -43.29
CA HIS A 418 9.07 -12.25 -44.40
C HIS A 418 10.35 -13.11 -44.44
N ILE A 419 11.03 -13.28 -43.31
CA ILE A 419 12.23 -14.13 -43.21
C ILE A 419 11.91 -15.56 -43.65
N MET A 420 10.78 -16.10 -43.21
CA MET A 420 10.36 -17.47 -43.49
C MET A 420 9.73 -17.68 -44.88
N GLY A 421 9.43 -16.60 -45.60
CA GLY A 421 8.61 -16.64 -46.83
C GLY A 421 7.18 -17.10 -46.58
N GLN A 422 6.64 -16.88 -45.38
CA GLN A 422 5.25 -17.20 -45.05
C GLN A 422 4.33 -16.10 -45.60
N PRO A 423 3.32 -16.45 -46.41
CA PRO A 423 2.38 -15.48 -46.93
C PRO A 423 1.51 -14.92 -45.80
N ILE A 424 1.25 -13.62 -45.85
CA ILE A 424 0.21 -12.95 -45.06
C ILE A 424 -0.92 -12.63 -46.04
N ASP A 425 -2.13 -13.12 -45.76
CA ASP A 425 -3.28 -12.87 -46.63
C ASP A 425 -3.69 -11.39 -46.62
N GLU A 426 -4.43 -10.96 -47.64
CA GLU A 426 -4.80 -9.55 -47.80
C GLU A 426 -5.69 -9.01 -46.67
N THR A 427 -6.49 -9.86 -46.01
CA THR A 427 -7.32 -9.42 -44.87
C THR A 427 -6.43 -9.10 -43.68
N ARG A 428 -5.55 -10.04 -43.31
CA ARG A 428 -4.60 -9.85 -42.20
C ARG A 428 -3.63 -8.71 -42.49
N LYS A 429 -3.14 -8.57 -43.72
CA LYS A 429 -2.33 -7.42 -44.15
C LYS A 429 -3.05 -6.10 -43.92
N ARG A 430 -4.31 -5.95 -44.38
CA ARG A 430 -5.10 -4.73 -44.16
C ARG A 430 -5.26 -4.43 -42.66
N ARG A 431 -5.52 -5.46 -41.86
CA ARG A 431 -5.71 -5.33 -40.41
C ARG A 431 -4.41 -5.00 -39.67
N LEU A 432 -3.26 -5.54 -40.07
CA LEU A 432 -1.95 -5.16 -39.53
C LEU A 432 -1.63 -3.68 -39.82
N LEU A 433 -1.91 -3.22 -41.03
CA LEU A 433 -1.73 -1.81 -41.39
C LEU A 433 -2.68 -0.89 -40.61
N LEU A 434 -3.92 -1.31 -40.37
CA LEU A 434 -4.85 -0.59 -39.50
C LEU A 434 -4.30 -0.48 -38.06
N HIS A 435 -3.71 -1.54 -37.53
CA HIS A 435 -3.11 -1.51 -36.20
C HIS A 435 -1.93 -0.51 -36.13
N PHE A 436 -1.07 -0.47 -37.15
CA PHE A 436 0.01 0.52 -37.22
C PHE A 436 -0.53 1.95 -37.28
N GLU A 437 -1.59 2.22 -38.05
CA GLU A 437 -2.23 3.54 -38.08
C GLU A 437 -2.82 3.92 -36.71
N ARG A 438 -3.45 2.97 -36.00
CA ARG A 438 -4.12 3.18 -34.70
C ARG A 438 -3.16 3.43 -33.54
N THR A 439 -1.96 2.88 -33.60
CA THR A 439 -0.93 3.01 -32.56
C THR A 439 0.05 4.16 -32.81
N ARG A 440 -0.19 4.96 -33.85
CA ARG A 440 0.66 6.07 -34.22
C ARG A 440 0.50 7.22 -33.21
N LEU A 441 1.63 7.67 -32.67
CA LEU A 441 1.71 8.81 -31.75
C LEU A 441 1.34 10.13 -32.47
N PRO A 442 1.00 11.21 -31.73
CA PRO A 442 0.65 12.51 -32.32
C PRO A 442 1.68 13.07 -33.31
N GLU A 443 2.97 12.75 -33.14
CA GLU A 443 4.07 13.16 -34.02
C GLU A 443 4.12 12.38 -35.35
N GLY A 444 3.29 11.35 -35.51
CA GLY A 444 3.27 10.46 -36.68
C GLY A 444 4.28 9.30 -36.61
N LEU A 445 4.73 8.94 -35.41
CA LEU A 445 5.76 7.90 -35.15
C LEU A 445 5.22 6.84 -34.18
N TRP A 446 6.07 5.90 -33.72
CA TRP A 446 5.70 4.85 -32.76
C TRP A 446 6.65 4.79 -31.56
N GLY A 447 6.11 4.43 -30.40
CA GLY A 447 6.83 4.29 -29.13
C GLY A 447 6.55 2.96 -28.43
N LEU A 448 7.08 2.81 -27.21
CA LEU A 448 6.85 1.62 -26.37
C LEU A 448 5.46 1.62 -25.70
N SER A 449 4.78 2.76 -25.69
CA SER A 449 3.37 2.93 -25.34
C SER A 449 2.82 4.23 -25.94
N GLU A 450 1.50 4.41 -25.90
CA GLU A 450 0.81 5.63 -26.39
C GLU A 450 1.15 6.91 -25.60
N VAL A 451 1.74 6.77 -24.40
CA VAL A 451 2.12 7.89 -23.52
C VAL A 451 3.64 8.10 -23.43
N THR A 452 4.42 7.36 -24.22
CA THR A 452 5.90 7.50 -24.28
C THR A 452 6.34 8.29 -25.49
N ALA A 453 7.57 8.83 -25.44
CA ALA A 453 8.18 9.47 -26.59
C ALA A 453 8.40 8.48 -27.75
N PRO A 454 8.48 8.95 -29.00
CA PRO A 454 8.83 8.13 -30.14
C PRO A 454 10.14 7.36 -29.95
N SER A 455 10.11 6.07 -30.25
CA SER A 455 11.25 5.15 -30.17
C SER A 455 11.83 4.90 -31.55
N LEU A 456 13.16 4.98 -31.69
CA LEU A 456 13.85 4.61 -32.93
C LEU A 456 13.66 3.13 -33.22
N PHE A 457 13.68 2.29 -32.18
CA PHE A 457 13.42 0.87 -32.29
C PHE A 457 12.03 0.56 -32.85
N VAL A 458 10.97 1.00 -32.18
CA VAL A 458 9.59 0.64 -32.57
C VAL A 458 9.24 1.24 -33.92
N THR A 459 9.57 2.51 -34.14
CA THR A 459 9.31 3.20 -35.42
C THR A 459 9.98 2.49 -36.59
N THR A 460 11.24 2.06 -36.44
CA THR A 460 11.97 1.39 -37.53
C THR A 460 11.37 0.02 -37.85
N LEU A 461 10.97 -0.77 -36.84
CA LEU A 461 10.34 -2.07 -37.08
C LEU A 461 8.98 -1.93 -37.77
N VAL A 462 8.14 -1.00 -37.30
CA VAL A 462 6.83 -0.74 -37.92
C VAL A 462 6.99 -0.25 -39.36
N TYR A 463 7.94 0.66 -39.60
CA TYR A 463 8.26 1.14 -40.94
C TYR A 463 8.67 0.00 -41.88
N ALA A 464 9.64 -0.82 -41.47
CA ALA A 464 10.10 -1.96 -42.26
C ALA A 464 8.96 -2.96 -42.54
N ALA A 465 8.13 -3.26 -41.53
CA ALA A 465 6.98 -4.14 -41.67
C ALA A 465 5.94 -3.58 -42.66
N ALA A 466 5.57 -2.31 -42.56
CA ALA A 466 4.61 -1.68 -43.47
C ALA A 466 5.12 -1.65 -44.92
N ARG A 467 6.41 -1.37 -45.14
CA ARG A 467 7.04 -1.44 -46.47
C ARG A 467 7.03 -2.86 -47.04
N ILE A 468 7.31 -3.87 -46.22
CA ILE A 468 7.21 -5.30 -46.60
C ILE A 468 5.78 -5.69 -46.96
N LEU A 469 4.77 -5.13 -46.29
CA LEU A 469 3.35 -5.31 -46.62
C LEU A 469 2.92 -4.57 -47.89
N GLY A 470 3.79 -3.76 -48.50
CA GLY A 470 3.56 -3.09 -49.78
C GLY A 470 3.08 -1.64 -49.68
N VAL A 471 3.16 -1.00 -48.51
CA VAL A 471 2.91 0.44 -48.37
C VAL A 471 4.04 1.22 -49.04
N ALA A 472 3.74 2.25 -49.82
CA ALA A 472 4.75 3.07 -50.50
C ALA A 472 5.55 3.94 -49.49
N ALA A 473 6.79 4.29 -49.82
CA ALA A 473 7.67 5.06 -48.92
C ALA A 473 7.19 6.51 -48.68
N ASP A 474 6.40 7.05 -49.59
CA ASP A 474 5.79 8.39 -49.52
C ASP A 474 4.34 8.38 -49.00
N ASP A 475 3.83 7.20 -48.61
CA ASP A 475 2.51 7.07 -48.00
C ASP A 475 2.40 7.91 -46.72
N PRO A 476 1.26 8.58 -46.47
CA PRO A 476 1.03 9.35 -45.25
C PRO A 476 1.27 8.58 -43.95
N LEU A 477 1.11 7.24 -43.95
CA LEU A 477 1.45 6.37 -42.82
C LEU A 477 2.95 6.50 -42.45
N LEU A 478 3.83 6.60 -43.44
CA LEU A 478 5.28 6.40 -43.30
C LEU A 478 6.13 7.65 -43.50
N GLU A 479 5.58 8.71 -44.11
CA GLU A 479 6.31 9.93 -44.46
C GLU A 479 7.06 10.55 -43.25
N ARG A 480 6.42 10.55 -42.07
CA ARG A 480 6.99 11.11 -40.83
C ARG A 480 8.16 10.28 -40.30
N ALA A 481 8.10 8.95 -40.42
CA ALA A 481 9.19 8.06 -40.02
C ALA A 481 10.45 8.30 -40.88
N ARG A 482 10.31 8.56 -42.18
CA ARG A 482 11.47 8.90 -43.04
C ARG A 482 12.14 10.20 -42.62
N LYS A 483 11.35 11.23 -42.34
CA LYS A 483 11.86 12.51 -41.81
C LYS A 483 12.57 12.32 -40.46
N PHE A 484 12.02 11.43 -39.63
CA PHE A 484 12.64 11.05 -38.37
C PHE A 484 14.00 10.35 -38.58
N PHE A 485 14.12 9.36 -39.45
CA PHE A 485 15.41 8.71 -39.73
C PHE A 485 16.47 9.69 -40.26
N LEU A 486 16.08 10.63 -41.13
CA LEU A 486 16.98 11.69 -41.61
C LEU A 486 17.47 12.59 -40.46
N ARG A 487 16.58 12.93 -39.51
CA ARG A 487 16.92 13.74 -38.33
C ARG A 487 17.87 13.02 -37.38
N GLU A 488 17.67 11.71 -37.19
CA GLU A 488 18.53 10.89 -36.32
C GLU A 488 19.85 10.47 -37.01
N GLY A 489 20.06 10.81 -38.29
CA GLY A 489 21.27 10.44 -39.05
C GLY A 489 21.28 9.01 -39.60
N GLY A 490 20.11 8.36 -39.60
CA GLY A 490 19.92 6.94 -39.93
C GLY A 490 19.53 6.11 -38.71
N VAL A 491 19.63 4.79 -38.84
CA VAL A 491 19.21 3.83 -37.79
C VAL A 491 20.39 3.12 -37.11
N GLN A 492 21.63 3.62 -37.25
CA GLN A 492 22.84 2.99 -36.67
C GLN A 492 22.80 2.95 -35.14
N ALA A 493 22.17 3.95 -34.52
CA ALA A 493 22.05 4.10 -33.08
C ALA A 493 20.83 3.37 -32.49
N ILE A 494 20.12 2.54 -33.26
CA ILE A 494 18.98 1.76 -32.78
C ILE A 494 19.41 0.83 -31.62
N PRO A 495 18.58 0.60 -30.58
CA PRO A 495 18.86 -0.35 -29.50
C PRO A 495 19.24 -1.77 -29.96
N SER A 496 19.90 -2.57 -29.11
CA SER A 496 20.49 -3.86 -29.47
C SER A 496 19.48 -4.87 -30.04
N TRP A 497 18.25 -4.90 -29.51
CA TRP A 497 17.18 -5.73 -30.06
C TRP A 497 16.77 -5.26 -31.46
N GLY A 498 16.82 -3.96 -31.73
CA GLY A 498 16.66 -3.38 -33.06
C GLY A 498 17.76 -3.81 -34.02
N LYS A 499 19.03 -3.68 -33.62
CA LYS A 499 20.17 -4.16 -34.42
C LYS A 499 20.00 -5.64 -34.75
N PHE A 500 19.61 -6.45 -33.77
CA PHE A 500 19.38 -7.88 -33.94
C PHE A 500 18.26 -8.18 -34.96
N TRP A 501 17.07 -7.58 -34.81
CA TRP A 501 15.95 -7.80 -35.74
C TRP A 501 16.25 -7.29 -37.15
N LEU A 502 16.88 -6.12 -37.28
CA LEU A 502 17.30 -5.59 -38.58
C LEU A 502 18.37 -6.47 -39.23
N SER A 503 19.28 -7.08 -38.45
CA SER A 503 20.23 -8.06 -38.99
C SER A 503 19.55 -9.30 -39.55
N LEU A 504 18.50 -9.81 -38.90
CA LEU A 504 17.74 -10.96 -39.41
C LEU A 504 17.08 -10.70 -40.76
N ILE A 505 16.65 -9.47 -41.06
CA ILE A 505 16.09 -9.06 -42.36
C ILE A 505 17.12 -8.39 -43.29
N ASN A 506 18.42 -8.50 -42.97
CA ASN A 506 19.52 -7.99 -43.79
C ASN A 506 19.52 -6.46 -43.98
N LEU A 507 18.98 -5.72 -43.01
CA LEU A 507 18.99 -4.26 -42.93
C LEU A 507 20.03 -3.71 -41.93
N TYR A 508 20.84 -4.57 -41.31
CA TYR A 508 21.93 -4.18 -40.40
C TYR A 508 23.00 -5.27 -40.40
N ALA A 509 24.30 -4.93 -40.44
CA ALA A 509 25.36 -5.95 -40.47
C ALA A 509 25.62 -6.55 -39.08
N TRP A 510 25.85 -7.87 -39.00
CA TRP A 510 26.07 -8.57 -37.73
C TRP A 510 27.29 -8.06 -36.95
N GLU A 511 28.25 -7.47 -37.64
CA GLU A 511 29.44 -6.82 -37.09
C GLU A 511 29.08 -5.70 -36.11
N GLY A 512 27.96 -5.01 -36.32
CA GLY A 512 27.48 -3.97 -35.43
C GLY A 512 26.51 -4.44 -34.33
N VAL A 513 26.27 -5.74 -34.21
CA VAL A 513 25.48 -6.30 -33.11
C VAL A 513 26.42 -6.69 -31.98
N ASN A 514 26.09 -6.33 -30.74
CA ASN A 514 26.83 -6.79 -29.57
C ASN A 514 26.79 -8.33 -29.48
N PRO A 515 27.90 -9.02 -29.13
CA PRO A 515 27.93 -10.47 -29.18
C PRO A 515 26.93 -11.16 -28.24
N VAL A 516 26.04 -11.97 -28.81
CA VAL A 516 25.12 -12.85 -28.08
C VAL A 516 25.52 -14.30 -28.34
N ILE A 517 26.58 -14.77 -27.66
CA ILE A 517 27.25 -16.02 -28.05
C ILE A 517 26.57 -17.29 -27.48
N PRO A 518 26.39 -18.37 -28.28
CA PRO A 518 25.95 -19.69 -27.80
C PRO A 518 26.80 -20.28 -26.68
N GLU A 519 28.08 -19.93 -26.62
CA GLU A 519 29.05 -20.49 -25.69
C GLU A 519 28.73 -20.21 -24.22
N LEU A 520 27.97 -19.16 -23.90
CA LEU A 520 27.52 -18.91 -22.52
C LEU A 520 26.72 -20.09 -21.94
N TRP A 521 26.00 -20.82 -22.79
CA TRP A 521 25.22 -22.01 -22.40
C TRP A 521 26.07 -23.27 -22.18
N GLN A 522 27.37 -23.22 -22.47
CA GLN A 522 28.32 -24.30 -22.15
C GLN A 522 29.02 -24.09 -20.80
N MET A 523 28.87 -22.91 -20.18
CA MET A 523 29.52 -22.62 -18.91
C MET A 523 29.02 -23.56 -17.80
N PRO A 524 29.84 -23.86 -16.78
CA PRO A 524 29.37 -24.57 -15.60
C PRO A 524 28.18 -23.86 -14.94
N ARG A 525 27.09 -24.60 -14.65
CA ARG A 525 25.86 -24.07 -14.01
C ARG A 525 26.09 -23.45 -12.61
N ALA A 526 27.22 -23.76 -11.97
CA ALA A 526 27.62 -23.21 -10.68
C ALA A 526 28.03 -21.72 -10.78
N ILE A 527 28.38 -21.24 -11.98
CA ILE A 527 28.74 -19.83 -12.18
C ILE A 527 27.47 -18.96 -12.05
N PRO A 528 27.47 -17.92 -11.20
CA PRO A 528 26.26 -17.11 -10.96
C PRO A 528 25.69 -16.38 -12.18
N VAL A 529 26.54 -16.11 -13.18
CA VAL A 529 26.13 -15.45 -14.45
C VAL A 529 25.76 -16.46 -15.55
N HIS A 530 25.63 -17.75 -15.22
CA HIS A 530 25.15 -18.74 -16.20
C HIS A 530 23.71 -18.40 -16.63
N PRO A 531 23.35 -18.49 -17.93
CA PRO A 531 22.02 -18.09 -18.42
C PRO A 531 20.82 -18.73 -17.71
N SER A 532 21.00 -19.91 -17.11
CA SER A 532 19.98 -20.54 -16.26
C SER A 532 19.61 -19.75 -15.02
N ARG A 533 20.40 -18.75 -14.62
CA ARG A 533 20.15 -17.89 -13.46
C ARG A 533 19.35 -16.63 -13.81
N TYR A 534 19.20 -16.34 -15.10
CA TYR A 534 18.45 -15.17 -15.55
C TYR A 534 16.95 -15.39 -15.33
N TYR A 535 16.22 -14.29 -15.20
CA TYR A 535 14.77 -14.25 -15.31
C TYR A 535 14.29 -15.01 -16.54
N CYS A 536 13.19 -15.76 -16.42
CA CYS A 536 12.80 -16.77 -17.40
C CYS A 536 12.51 -16.20 -18.79
N HIS A 537 11.84 -15.04 -18.89
CA HIS A 537 11.61 -14.36 -20.19
C HIS A 537 12.94 -14.03 -20.87
N THR A 538 13.85 -13.37 -20.16
CA THR A 538 15.18 -13.01 -20.67
C THR A 538 15.98 -14.25 -21.06
N ARG A 539 15.97 -15.28 -20.21
CA ARG A 539 16.64 -16.55 -20.48
C ARG A 539 16.17 -17.19 -21.80
N LEU A 540 14.86 -17.21 -22.06
CA LEU A 540 14.29 -17.84 -23.25
C LEU A 540 14.47 -16.99 -24.51
N ILE A 541 14.35 -15.67 -24.40
CA ILE A 541 14.64 -14.75 -25.51
C ILE A 541 16.11 -14.87 -25.94
N TYR A 542 17.04 -14.79 -24.99
CA TYR A 542 18.47 -14.86 -25.29
C TYR A 542 18.95 -16.27 -25.67
N LEU A 543 18.23 -17.34 -25.31
CA LEU A 543 18.48 -18.69 -25.85
C LEU A 543 18.36 -18.70 -27.38
N SER A 544 17.29 -18.11 -27.91
CA SER A 544 17.01 -18.09 -29.34
C SER A 544 17.80 -17.01 -30.07
N MET A 545 17.98 -15.83 -29.46
CA MET A 545 18.88 -14.82 -30.02
C MET A 545 20.30 -15.36 -30.17
N ALA A 546 20.84 -16.06 -29.16
CA ALA A 546 22.17 -16.66 -29.25
C ALA A 546 22.24 -17.73 -30.35
N THR A 547 21.19 -18.54 -30.51
CA THR A 547 21.12 -19.57 -31.55
C THR A 547 21.15 -18.96 -32.95
N LEU A 548 20.40 -17.88 -33.17
CA LEU A 548 20.34 -17.15 -34.45
C LEU A 548 21.62 -16.35 -34.73
N TYR A 549 22.14 -15.62 -33.74
CA TYR A 549 23.42 -14.88 -33.82
C TYR A 549 24.55 -15.85 -34.17
N GLY A 550 24.63 -16.99 -33.48
CA GLY A 550 25.67 -17.99 -33.69
C GLY A 550 25.64 -18.67 -35.06
N GLN A 551 24.51 -18.61 -35.76
CA GLN A 551 24.33 -19.04 -37.15
C GLN A 551 24.48 -17.89 -38.17
N ARG A 552 24.51 -16.63 -37.72
CA ARG A 552 24.49 -15.42 -38.57
C ARG A 552 23.30 -15.43 -39.53
N VAL A 553 22.13 -15.80 -39.05
CA VAL A 553 20.92 -15.88 -39.88
C VAL A 553 20.60 -14.52 -40.49
N GLN A 554 20.38 -14.47 -41.80
CA GLN A 554 19.90 -13.29 -42.52
C GLN A 554 18.97 -13.72 -43.64
N ALA A 555 17.91 -12.96 -43.86
CA ALA A 555 17.07 -13.10 -45.04
C ALA A 555 17.89 -12.78 -46.31
N PRO A 556 17.56 -13.41 -47.46
CA PRO A 556 18.16 -13.03 -48.74
C PRO A 556 17.90 -11.56 -49.07
N VAL A 557 18.87 -10.90 -49.70
CA VAL A 557 18.68 -9.53 -50.20
C VAL A 557 17.68 -9.55 -51.36
N SER A 558 16.65 -8.71 -51.27
CA SER A 558 15.58 -8.57 -52.26
C SER A 558 15.42 -7.10 -52.68
N ALA A 559 14.54 -6.82 -53.65
CA ALA A 559 14.26 -5.45 -54.08
C ALA A 559 13.83 -4.55 -52.91
N ILE A 560 12.92 -5.04 -52.05
CA ILE A 560 12.49 -4.31 -50.86
C ILE A 560 13.63 -4.09 -49.85
N THR A 561 14.58 -5.02 -49.76
CA THR A 561 15.79 -4.83 -48.93
C THR A 561 16.63 -3.65 -49.44
N HIS A 562 16.82 -3.51 -50.76
CA HIS A 562 17.55 -2.39 -51.34
C HIS A 562 16.84 -1.05 -51.11
N GLU A 563 15.52 -1.02 -51.30
CA GLU A 563 14.69 0.17 -51.03
C GLU A 563 14.80 0.59 -49.56
N LEU A 564 14.59 -0.33 -48.62
CA LEU A 564 14.70 -0.06 -47.18
C LEU A 564 16.12 0.38 -46.79
N ARG A 565 17.17 -0.20 -47.36
CA ARG A 565 18.55 0.26 -47.13
C ARG A 565 18.78 1.69 -47.58
N ALA A 566 18.22 2.10 -48.71
CA ALA A 566 18.30 3.49 -49.18
C ALA A 566 17.48 4.46 -48.32
N GLU A 567 16.35 4.00 -47.78
CA GLU A 567 15.44 4.79 -46.96
C GLU A 567 15.94 4.98 -45.52
N LEU A 568 16.58 3.97 -44.93
CA LEU A 568 17.02 3.97 -43.52
C LEU A 568 18.43 4.54 -43.29
N TYR A 569 19.24 4.64 -44.34
CA TYR A 569 20.65 5.04 -44.25
C TYR A 569 20.96 6.20 -45.21
N PRO A 570 20.86 7.46 -44.74
CA PRO A 570 21.07 8.65 -45.58
C PRO A 570 22.44 8.72 -46.26
N GLN A 571 23.48 8.17 -45.63
CA GLN A 571 24.83 8.07 -46.18
C GLN A 571 25.02 6.89 -47.15
N GLY A 572 24.01 6.04 -47.34
CA GLY A 572 24.10 4.76 -48.04
C GLY A 572 24.55 3.61 -47.12
N PHE A 573 23.88 2.47 -47.20
CA PHE A 573 24.12 1.30 -46.35
C PHE A 573 25.58 0.80 -46.38
N GLU A 574 26.19 0.75 -47.57
CA GLU A 574 27.57 0.26 -47.75
C GLU A 574 28.63 1.21 -47.16
N ASN A 575 28.26 2.46 -46.87
CA ASN A 575 29.17 3.46 -46.28
C ASN A 575 29.11 3.49 -44.74
N VAL A 576 28.30 2.62 -44.12
CA VAL A 576 28.16 2.55 -42.66
C VAL A 576 29.24 1.64 -42.08
N ASP A 577 30.05 2.17 -41.17
CA ASP A 577 30.93 1.35 -40.33
C ASP A 577 30.11 0.70 -39.20
N PHE A 578 29.56 -0.48 -39.48
CA PHE A 578 28.75 -1.21 -38.52
C PHE A 578 29.55 -1.65 -37.28
N GLU A 579 30.84 -1.96 -37.41
CA GLU A 579 31.66 -2.32 -36.24
C GLU A 579 31.81 -1.13 -35.29
N ALA A 580 32.03 0.08 -35.81
CA ALA A 580 32.02 1.30 -35.01
C ALA A 580 30.64 1.65 -34.45
N ALA A 581 29.56 1.27 -35.15
CA ALA A 581 28.19 1.47 -34.70
C ALA A 581 27.76 0.53 -33.56
N ARG A 582 28.56 -0.48 -33.20
CA ARG A 582 28.17 -1.52 -32.23
C ARG A 582 27.71 -0.96 -30.87
N HIS A 583 28.44 0.03 -30.35
CA HIS A 583 28.16 0.68 -29.07
C HIS A 583 27.41 2.01 -29.21
N GLN A 584 27.04 2.40 -30.44
CA GLN A 584 26.22 3.60 -30.67
C GLN A 584 24.78 3.29 -30.30
N LEU A 585 24.20 4.11 -29.44
CA LEU A 585 22.83 3.98 -28.94
C LEU A 585 22.19 5.37 -28.86
N ARG A 586 20.93 5.48 -29.26
CA ARG A 586 20.12 6.69 -29.12
C ARG A 586 19.74 6.86 -27.65
N ARG A 587 20.15 7.97 -27.03
CA ARG A 587 20.00 8.17 -25.56
C ARG A 587 18.54 8.21 -25.12
N GLU A 588 17.67 8.75 -25.97
CA GLU A 588 16.24 8.88 -25.73
C GLU A 588 15.49 7.53 -25.72
N ASP A 589 16.10 6.46 -26.26
CA ASP A 589 15.55 5.09 -26.18
C ASP A 589 16.08 4.32 -24.96
N LEU A 590 17.04 4.88 -24.20
CA LEU A 590 17.68 4.19 -23.09
C LEU A 590 16.90 4.43 -21.79
N TYR A 591 16.47 3.34 -21.18
CA TYR A 591 16.08 3.32 -19.76
C TYR A 591 17.33 3.15 -18.88
N GLU A 592 18.18 2.18 -19.22
CA GLU A 592 19.45 1.95 -18.55
C GLU A 592 20.60 1.99 -19.54
N GLU A 593 21.57 2.87 -19.30
CA GLU A 593 22.82 2.88 -20.08
C GLU A 593 23.61 1.59 -19.79
N PRO A 594 24.15 0.89 -20.81
CA PRO A 594 24.95 -0.30 -20.60
C PRO A 594 26.14 -0.04 -19.65
N SER A 595 26.23 -0.85 -18.60
CA SER A 595 27.26 -0.72 -17.57
C SER A 595 28.67 -0.92 -18.15
N SER A 596 29.69 -0.39 -17.48
CA SER A 596 31.09 -0.63 -17.87
C SER A 596 31.45 -2.11 -17.84
N MET A 597 30.86 -2.88 -16.91
CA MET A 597 31.05 -4.32 -16.83
C MET A 597 30.41 -5.06 -18.00
N LEU A 598 29.20 -4.68 -18.41
CA LEU A 598 28.53 -5.24 -19.58
C LEU A 598 29.33 -4.95 -20.85
N LYS A 599 29.79 -3.71 -21.05
CA LYS A 599 30.66 -3.33 -22.17
C LYS A 599 31.94 -4.18 -22.21
N ALA A 600 32.60 -4.37 -21.07
CA ALA A 600 33.77 -5.25 -20.97
C ALA A 600 33.42 -6.72 -21.29
N SER A 601 32.24 -7.19 -20.85
CA SER A 601 31.78 -8.54 -21.15
C SER A 601 31.51 -8.75 -22.65
N TYR A 602 31.02 -7.73 -23.37
CA TYR A 602 30.86 -7.79 -24.82
C TYR A 602 32.19 -7.95 -25.53
N GLU A 603 33.24 -7.24 -25.10
CA GLU A 603 34.57 -7.38 -25.69
C GLU A 603 35.17 -8.77 -25.44
N LEU A 604 34.98 -9.32 -24.23
CA LEU A 604 35.36 -10.70 -23.94
C LEU A 604 34.58 -11.69 -24.83
N CYS A 605 33.26 -11.51 -24.95
CA CYS A 605 32.43 -12.36 -25.79
C CYS A 605 32.85 -12.27 -27.27
N ARG A 606 33.28 -11.10 -27.74
CA ARG A 606 33.83 -10.90 -29.09
C ARG A 606 35.11 -11.71 -29.33
N ILE A 607 36.02 -11.70 -28.35
CA ILE A 607 37.23 -12.53 -28.41
C ILE A 607 36.84 -14.00 -28.49
N VAL A 608 35.93 -14.45 -27.62
CA VAL A 608 35.44 -15.84 -27.61
C VAL A 608 34.80 -16.20 -28.96
N ASP A 609 33.97 -15.33 -29.53
CA ASP A 609 33.32 -15.53 -30.82
C ASP A 609 34.34 -15.73 -31.97
N LYS A 610 35.45 -14.99 -31.93
CA LYS A 610 36.54 -15.09 -32.93
C LYS A 610 37.40 -16.35 -32.78
N VAL A 611 37.70 -16.77 -31.55
CA VAL A 611 38.63 -17.90 -31.30
C VAL A 611 37.93 -19.26 -31.24
N ARG A 612 36.60 -19.30 -31.27
CA ARG A 612 35.85 -20.54 -31.06
C ARG A 612 35.98 -21.51 -32.24
N SER A 613 36.14 -22.79 -31.92
CA SER A 613 36.05 -23.86 -32.91
C SER A 613 34.66 -23.92 -33.58
N PRO A 614 34.56 -23.93 -34.92
CA PRO A 614 33.29 -24.11 -35.64
C PRO A 614 32.60 -25.44 -35.33
N LYS A 615 33.37 -26.51 -35.04
CA LYS A 615 32.83 -27.81 -34.57
C LYS A 615 32.21 -27.66 -33.18
N SER A 616 32.89 -26.91 -32.31
CA SER A 616 32.39 -26.38 -31.05
C SER A 616 30.98 -25.79 -31.18
N ARG A 617 30.90 -24.70 -31.93
CA ARG A 617 29.71 -23.90 -32.17
C ARG A 617 28.55 -24.75 -32.70
N ARG A 618 28.79 -25.58 -33.72
CA ARG A 618 27.75 -26.48 -34.29
C ARG A 618 27.14 -27.44 -33.25
N LYS A 619 27.97 -28.06 -32.40
CA LYS A 619 27.49 -28.96 -31.35
C LYS A 619 26.62 -28.22 -30.32
N THR A 620 26.99 -26.99 -29.99
CA THR A 620 26.26 -26.14 -29.04
C THR A 620 24.92 -25.70 -29.60
N LEU A 621 24.91 -25.22 -30.84
CA LEU A 621 23.68 -24.83 -31.54
C LEU A 621 22.70 -26.01 -31.65
N ALA A 622 23.18 -27.22 -31.93
CA ALA A 622 22.33 -28.42 -31.95
C ALA A 622 21.68 -28.68 -30.58
N LYS A 623 22.42 -28.57 -29.48
CA LYS A 623 21.87 -28.71 -28.12
C LYS A 623 20.86 -27.62 -27.78
N MET A 624 21.12 -26.39 -28.18
CA MET A 624 20.21 -25.26 -27.91
C MET A 624 18.91 -25.42 -28.70
N ARG A 625 18.96 -25.88 -29.96
CA ARG A 625 17.75 -26.22 -30.73
C ARG A 625 16.94 -27.34 -30.08
N GLU A 626 17.56 -28.35 -29.50
CA GLU A 626 16.83 -29.36 -28.71
C GLU A 626 16.15 -28.76 -27.47
N ALA A 627 16.79 -27.79 -26.79
CA ALA A 627 16.16 -27.07 -25.69
C ALA A 627 14.97 -26.22 -26.18
N ILE A 628 15.09 -25.57 -27.34
CA ILE A 628 14.00 -24.82 -27.98
C ILE A 628 12.83 -25.75 -28.35
N ARG A 629 13.10 -26.92 -28.94
CA ARG A 629 12.06 -27.92 -29.24
C ARG A 629 11.35 -28.39 -27.98
N TRP A 630 12.11 -28.67 -26.91
CA TRP A 630 11.53 -29.04 -25.63
C TRP A 630 10.63 -27.92 -25.09
N GLU A 631 11.10 -26.67 -25.14
CA GLU A 631 10.33 -25.52 -24.69
C GLU A 631 9.02 -25.35 -25.47
N LEU A 632 9.07 -25.41 -26.81
CA LEU A 632 7.88 -25.38 -27.65
C LEU A 632 6.91 -26.51 -27.29
N ARG A 633 7.38 -27.76 -27.20
CA ARG A 633 6.51 -28.90 -26.88
C ARG A 633 5.87 -28.80 -25.48
N SER A 634 6.60 -28.24 -24.52
CA SER A 634 6.11 -28.03 -23.14
C SER A 634 5.15 -26.85 -22.98
N SER A 635 5.06 -25.98 -23.99
CA SER A 635 4.18 -24.80 -24.01
C SER A 635 3.15 -24.88 -25.14
N SER A 636 2.77 -26.09 -25.56
CA SER A 636 1.83 -26.31 -26.68
C SER A 636 2.18 -25.55 -27.96
N HIS A 637 3.48 -25.35 -28.19
CA HIS A 637 4.10 -24.65 -29.32
C HIS A 637 3.87 -23.13 -29.37
N THR A 638 3.52 -22.50 -28.24
CA THR A 638 3.32 -21.04 -28.17
C THR A 638 4.49 -20.29 -27.52
N SER A 639 5.35 -20.99 -26.77
CA SER A 639 6.39 -20.39 -25.89
C SER A 639 5.81 -19.57 -24.74
N ILE A 640 6.68 -19.03 -23.88
CA ILE A 640 6.28 -18.17 -22.74
C ILE A 640 5.65 -16.84 -23.20
N SER A 641 6.06 -16.31 -24.36
CA SER A 641 5.65 -15.00 -24.90
C SER A 641 5.74 -14.99 -26.43
N PRO A 642 5.05 -14.07 -27.13
CA PRO A 642 5.17 -13.94 -28.58
C PRO A 642 6.61 -13.63 -29.03
N VAL A 643 7.37 -12.84 -28.26
CA VAL A 643 8.77 -12.51 -28.58
C VAL A 643 9.63 -13.77 -28.62
N SER A 644 9.60 -14.57 -27.54
CA SER A 644 10.32 -15.84 -27.49
C SER A 644 9.79 -16.84 -28.51
N GLY A 645 8.48 -16.84 -28.77
CA GLY A 645 7.81 -17.67 -29.78
C GLY A 645 8.35 -17.43 -31.19
N LEU A 646 8.34 -16.18 -31.67
CA LEU A 646 8.88 -15.83 -32.98
C LEU A 646 10.36 -16.21 -33.11
N LEU A 647 11.16 -15.92 -32.08
CA LEU A 647 12.59 -16.24 -32.10
C LEU A 647 12.85 -17.74 -32.07
N ASN A 648 12.07 -18.52 -31.30
CA ASN A 648 12.13 -19.99 -31.26
C ASN A 648 11.81 -20.59 -32.63
N ILE A 649 10.74 -20.10 -33.27
CA ILE A 649 10.33 -20.50 -34.62
C ILE A 649 11.48 -20.25 -35.61
N LEU A 650 12.01 -19.03 -35.64
CA LEU A 650 13.10 -18.65 -36.54
C LEU A 650 14.37 -19.48 -36.29
N ALA A 651 14.72 -19.75 -35.03
CA ALA A 651 15.92 -20.51 -34.67
C ALA A 651 15.88 -21.98 -35.12
N LEU A 652 14.69 -22.58 -35.19
CA LEU A 652 14.49 -23.92 -35.74
C LEU A 652 14.39 -23.88 -37.27
N TRP A 653 13.54 -23.00 -37.81
CA TRP A 653 13.32 -22.85 -39.25
C TRP A 653 14.62 -22.52 -40.02
N SER A 654 15.50 -21.69 -39.44
CA SER A 654 16.77 -21.33 -40.09
C SER A 654 17.72 -22.50 -40.25
N ALA A 655 17.60 -23.52 -39.39
CA ALA A 655 18.42 -24.73 -39.44
C ALA A 655 17.78 -25.82 -40.31
N ASP A 656 16.46 -25.92 -40.30
CA ASP A 656 15.67 -26.86 -41.10
C ASP A 656 14.32 -26.22 -41.45
N ARG A 657 14.12 -25.90 -42.73
CA ARG A 657 12.90 -25.23 -43.21
C ARG A 657 11.65 -26.11 -43.06
N ASP A 658 11.84 -27.42 -42.93
CA ASP A 658 10.77 -28.40 -42.80
C ASP A 658 10.59 -28.89 -41.35
N ASP A 659 11.24 -28.26 -40.37
CA ASP A 659 11.16 -28.64 -38.96
C ASP A 659 9.68 -28.72 -38.47
N PRO A 660 9.25 -29.89 -37.95
CA PRO A 660 7.84 -30.10 -37.60
C PRO A 660 7.40 -29.27 -36.39
N ASP A 661 8.29 -29.00 -35.43
CA ASP A 661 7.96 -28.17 -34.28
C ASP A 661 7.85 -26.69 -34.69
N ALA A 662 8.71 -26.22 -35.59
CA ALA A 662 8.63 -24.87 -36.15
C ALA A 662 7.32 -24.65 -36.92
N LYS A 663 6.95 -25.57 -37.81
CA LYS A 663 5.68 -25.51 -38.57
C LYS A 663 4.46 -25.46 -37.65
N LYS A 664 4.44 -26.32 -36.63
CA LYS A 664 3.36 -26.35 -35.65
C LYS A 664 3.32 -25.06 -34.81
N ALA A 665 4.48 -24.52 -34.45
CA ALA A 665 4.57 -23.26 -33.72
C ALA A 665 4.08 -22.05 -34.55
N VAL A 666 4.36 -22.01 -35.85
CA VAL A 666 3.77 -21.00 -36.76
C VAL A 666 2.24 -21.08 -36.74
N GLN A 667 1.66 -22.28 -36.85
CA GLN A 667 0.21 -22.48 -36.80
C GLN A 667 -0.39 -22.09 -35.45
N ARG A 668 0.33 -22.35 -34.35
CA ARG A 668 -0.13 -22.04 -32.99
C ARG A 668 0.11 -20.59 -32.58
N PHE A 669 0.90 -19.84 -33.35
CA PHE A 669 1.16 -18.42 -33.09
C PHE A 669 -0.11 -17.57 -33.17
N ASP A 670 -1.13 -18.03 -33.90
CA ASP A 670 -2.46 -17.40 -33.95
C ASP A 670 -3.09 -17.24 -32.55
N GLY A 671 -2.70 -18.05 -31.56
CA GLY A 671 -3.12 -17.87 -30.17
C GLY A 671 -2.66 -16.55 -29.52
N TRP A 672 -1.65 -15.89 -30.09
CA TRP A 672 -1.19 -14.56 -29.68
C TRP A 672 -1.86 -13.42 -30.45
N LEU A 673 -2.65 -13.71 -31.48
CA LEU A 673 -3.32 -12.69 -32.28
C LEU A 673 -4.63 -12.27 -31.63
N TRP A 674 -4.88 -10.96 -31.61
CA TRP A 674 -6.18 -10.38 -31.29
C TRP A 674 -6.62 -9.58 -32.52
N GLU A 675 -7.77 -9.93 -33.10
CA GLU A 675 -8.21 -9.36 -34.38
C GLU A 675 -9.64 -8.82 -34.31
N ASP A 676 -9.81 -7.56 -34.70
CA ASP A 676 -11.13 -6.94 -34.87
C ASP A 676 -11.09 -5.86 -35.97
N ASP A 677 -12.26 -5.34 -36.34
CA ASP A 677 -12.39 -4.35 -37.41
C ASP A 677 -12.09 -2.91 -36.96
N ARG A 678 -11.99 -2.67 -35.64
CA ARG A 678 -11.77 -1.34 -35.08
C ARG A 678 -10.29 -0.98 -35.06
N ASP A 679 -9.49 -1.91 -34.54
CA ASP A 679 -8.09 -1.73 -34.19
C ASP A 679 -7.15 -2.64 -35.00
N GLY A 680 -7.70 -3.53 -35.86
CA GLY A 680 -6.92 -4.35 -36.79
C GLY A 680 -6.43 -5.69 -36.23
N THR A 681 -5.23 -6.13 -36.63
CA THR A 681 -4.58 -7.37 -36.14
C THR A 681 -3.46 -6.96 -35.21
N ARG A 682 -3.61 -7.31 -33.93
CA ARG A 682 -2.63 -7.08 -32.87
C ARG A 682 -1.96 -8.38 -32.49
N VAL A 683 -0.74 -8.30 -31.98
CA VAL A 683 -0.06 -9.42 -31.32
C VAL A 683 0.01 -9.06 -29.84
N THR A 684 -0.74 -9.77 -29.00
CA THR A 684 -0.85 -9.49 -27.57
C THR A 684 0.46 -9.84 -26.86
N GLY A 685 0.94 -9.00 -25.94
CA GLY A 685 2.15 -9.29 -25.15
C GLY A 685 1.97 -10.48 -24.21
N ALA A 686 0.74 -10.68 -23.74
CA ALA A 686 0.29 -11.82 -22.98
C ALA A 686 -1.20 -12.09 -23.27
N ARG A 687 -1.67 -13.29 -22.94
CA ARG A 687 -3.08 -13.69 -22.89
C ARG A 687 -3.46 -13.80 -21.42
N SER A 688 -4.67 -13.43 -21.00
CA SER A 688 -4.99 -13.22 -19.57
C SER A 688 -6.18 -14.02 -19.04
N ALA A 689 -6.67 -15.03 -19.77
CA ALA A 689 -7.91 -15.72 -19.41
C ALA A 689 -7.99 -16.21 -17.95
N ILE A 690 -6.98 -16.90 -17.44
CA ILE A 690 -6.96 -17.36 -16.05
C ILE A 690 -6.84 -16.20 -15.07
N TRP A 691 -6.00 -15.20 -15.38
CA TRP A 691 -5.83 -14.02 -14.53
C TRP A 691 -7.14 -13.23 -14.37
N ASP A 692 -7.77 -12.90 -15.51
CA ASP A 692 -9.02 -12.16 -15.54
C ASP A 692 -10.18 -12.97 -14.95
N THR A 693 -10.25 -14.28 -15.21
CA THR A 693 -11.27 -15.14 -14.62
C THR A 693 -11.07 -15.30 -13.11
N GLY A 694 -9.83 -15.41 -12.62
CA GLY A 694 -9.51 -15.52 -11.19
C GLY A 694 -9.95 -14.29 -10.40
N PHE A 695 -9.67 -13.08 -10.91
CA PHE A 695 -10.15 -11.85 -10.28
C PHE A 695 -11.64 -11.61 -10.48
N THR A 696 -12.19 -11.95 -11.65
CA THR A 696 -13.64 -11.84 -11.87
C THR A 696 -14.40 -12.74 -10.90
N LEU A 697 -13.91 -13.96 -10.63
CA LEU A 697 -14.51 -14.86 -9.66
C LEU A 697 -14.55 -14.23 -8.25
N GLN A 698 -13.44 -13.64 -7.77
CA GLN A 698 -13.42 -12.92 -6.50
C GLN A 698 -14.37 -11.70 -6.50
N ALA A 699 -14.42 -10.95 -7.60
CA ALA A 699 -15.33 -9.82 -7.77
C ALA A 699 -16.81 -10.25 -7.68
N LEU A 700 -17.17 -11.36 -8.32
CA LEU A 700 -18.51 -11.92 -8.28
C LEU A 700 -18.85 -12.46 -6.89
N VAL A 701 -17.91 -13.09 -6.18
CA VAL A 701 -18.11 -13.50 -4.77
C VAL A 701 -18.42 -12.29 -3.89
N ALA A 702 -17.68 -11.19 -4.05
CA ALA A 702 -17.95 -9.95 -3.31
C ALA A 702 -19.32 -9.33 -3.66
N ALA A 703 -19.79 -9.53 -4.90
CA ALA A 703 -21.08 -9.02 -5.36
C ALA A 703 -22.27 -9.94 -5.01
N ALA A 704 -22.06 -11.24 -4.83
CA ALA A 704 -23.09 -12.26 -4.62
C ALA A 704 -24.11 -11.97 -3.49
N PRO A 705 -23.74 -11.29 -2.37
CA PRO A 705 -24.72 -10.89 -1.35
C PRO A 705 -25.73 -9.83 -1.82
N HIS A 706 -25.56 -9.27 -3.02
CA HIS A 706 -26.32 -8.12 -3.51
C HIS A 706 -26.95 -8.34 -4.89
N VAL A 707 -26.38 -9.25 -5.68
CA VAL A 707 -26.81 -9.55 -7.06
C VAL A 707 -26.75 -11.06 -7.32
N ASP A 708 -27.66 -11.57 -8.15
CA ASP A 708 -27.67 -13.00 -8.52
C ASP A 708 -26.58 -13.29 -9.55
N VAL A 709 -25.56 -14.02 -9.12
CA VAL A 709 -24.35 -14.35 -9.91
C VAL A 709 -23.96 -15.82 -9.76
N ARG A 710 -24.86 -16.67 -9.25
CA ARG A 710 -24.54 -18.07 -8.92
C ARG A 710 -24.03 -18.86 -10.13
N THR A 711 -24.77 -18.85 -11.23
CA THR A 711 -24.41 -19.61 -12.44
C THR A 711 -23.10 -19.11 -13.08
N PRO A 712 -22.88 -17.78 -13.23
CA PRO A 712 -21.58 -17.27 -13.68
C PRO A 712 -20.40 -17.73 -12.82
N ILE A 713 -20.55 -17.76 -11.49
CA ILE A 713 -19.53 -18.27 -10.55
C ILE A 713 -19.25 -19.76 -10.78
N GLU A 714 -20.29 -20.59 -10.90
CA GLU A 714 -20.16 -22.03 -11.17
C GLU A 714 -19.46 -22.31 -12.51
N ASN A 715 -19.75 -21.51 -13.54
CA ASN A 715 -19.09 -21.60 -14.84
C ASN A 715 -17.60 -21.22 -14.75
N ALA A 716 -17.27 -20.15 -14.01
CA ALA A 716 -15.90 -19.69 -13.80
C ALA A 716 -15.04 -20.72 -13.03
N ASP A 717 -15.60 -21.31 -11.96
CA ASP A 717 -14.89 -22.36 -11.21
C ASP A 717 -14.61 -23.58 -12.09
N ARG A 718 -15.61 -24.01 -12.89
CA ARG A 718 -15.46 -25.11 -13.84
C ARG A 718 -14.38 -24.82 -14.88
N PHE A 719 -14.32 -23.59 -15.40
CA PHE A 719 -13.25 -23.17 -16.30
C PHE A 719 -11.89 -23.32 -15.64
N LEU A 720 -11.69 -22.72 -14.46
CA LEU A 720 -10.40 -22.77 -13.75
C LEU A 720 -10.01 -24.21 -13.39
N PHE A 721 -10.96 -25.06 -12.97
CA PHE A 721 -10.72 -26.48 -12.74
C PHE A 721 -10.03 -27.19 -13.91
N GLN A 722 -10.44 -26.85 -15.14
CA GLN A 722 -9.88 -27.41 -16.38
C GLN A 722 -8.51 -26.83 -16.74
N GLN A 723 -8.18 -25.62 -16.25
CA GLN A 723 -6.93 -24.94 -16.58
C GLN A 723 -5.75 -25.33 -15.68
N GLN A 724 -5.98 -25.97 -14.54
CA GLN A 724 -4.89 -26.38 -13.64
C GLN A 724 -3.97 -27.41 -14.31
N ILE A 725 -2.66 -27.18 -14.29
CA ILE A 725 -1.69 -28.10 -14.88
C ILE A 725 -1.60 -29.37 -14.04
N ARG A 726 -2.08 -30.51 -14.56
CA ARG A 726 -2.15 -31.77 -13.80
C ARG A 726 -0.87 -32.62 -13.85
N GLN A 727 0.05 -32.32 -14.76
CA GLN A 727 1.17 -33.21 -15.09
C GLN A 727 2.53 -32.54 -14.88
N THR A 728 3.49 -33.32 -14.38
CA THR A 728 4.91 -32.93 -14.35
C THR A 728 5.50 -33.02 -15.74
N PHE A 729 6.25 -32.00 -16.16
CA PHE A 729 6.92 -32.01 -17.46
C PHE A 729 8.25 -32.77 -17.39
N VAL A 730 8.36 -33.86 -18.15
CA VAL A 730 9.58 -34.67 -18.21
C VAL A 730 10.73 -33.82 -18.78
N GLY A 731 11.84 -33.74 -18.03
CA GLY A 731 13.03 -32.99 -18.44
C GLY A 731 13.03 -31.51 -18.07
N HIS A 732 12.10 -31.03 -17.22
CA HIS A 732 12.05 -29.63 -16.77
C HIS A 732 13.38 -29.15 -16.16
N GLU A 733 13.99 -29.91 -15.24
CA GLU A 733 15.25 -29.54 -14.60
C GLU A 733 16.42 -29.40 -15.59
N LYS A 734 16.46 -30.30 -16.60
CA LYS A 734 17.50 -30.28 -17.64
C LYS A 734 17.42 -28.98 -18.45
N ASN A 735 16.20 -28.49 -18.68
CA ASN A 735 15.88 -27.28 -19.43
C ASN A 735 15.65 -26.06 -18.54
N PHE A 736 16.12 -26.10 -17.28
CA PHE A 736 16.12 -24.96 -16.36
C PHE A 736 14.74 -24.41 -16.02
N ARG A 737 13.70 -25.25 -16.03
CA ARG A 737 12.35 -24.91 -15.60
C ARG A 737 12.03 -25.63 -14.30
N ILE A 738 11.22 -25.03 -13.43
CA ILE A 738 10.64 -25.72 -12.26
C ILE A 738 9.49 -26.66 -12.71
N ASP A 739 9.08 -27.61 -11.87
CA ASP A 739 7.92 -28.46 -12.17
C ASP A 739 6.62 -27.62 -12.20
N PRO A 740 5.90 -27.55 -13.34
CA PRO A 740 4.68 -26.74 -13.43
C PRO A 740 3.44 -27.40 -12.80
N LYS A 741 3.52 -28.67 -12.38
CA LYS A 741 2.38 -29.42 -11.84
C LYS A 741 1.69 -28.65 -10.69
N GLY A 742 0.39 -28.47 -10.80
CA GLY A 742 -0.48 -27.80 -9.85
C GLY A 742 -0.65 -26.31 -10.09
N GLY A 743 0.25 -25.69 -10.83
CA GLY A 743 0.20 -24.25 -11.10
C GLY A 743 -0.81 -23.88 -12.18
N TYR A 744 -1.15 -22.59 -12.18
CA TYR A 744 -2.00 -21.95 -13.18
C TYR A 744 -1.19 -20.89 -13.94
N PRO A 745 -1.19 -20.93 -15.28
CA PRO A 745 -0.64 -19.86 -16.11
C PRO A 745 -1.38 -18.54 -15.98
N PHE A 746 -0.77 -17.45 -16.47
CA PHE A 746 -1.45 -16.16 -16.64
C PHE A 746 -2.54 -16.22 -17.71
N SER A 747 -2.31 -17.02 -18.76
CA SER A 747 -3.17 -17.18 -19.93
C SER A 747 -4.15 -18.36 -19.77
N TRP A 748 -3.91 -19.46 -20.49
CA TRP A 748 -4.71 -20.67 -20.50
C TRP A 748 -3.83 -21.86 -20.10
N GLY A 749 -4.43 -22.98 -19.71
CA GLY A 749 -3.70 -24.20 -19.30
C GLY A 749 -2.74 -24.71 -20.38
N TRP A 750 -3.03 -24.47 -21.66
CA TRP A 750 -2.17 -24.86 -22.78
C TRP A 750 -0.81 -24.12 -22.82
N HIS A 751 -0.71 -22.92 -22.23
CA HIS A 751 0.52 -22.13 -22.21
C HIS A 751 1.63 -22.80 -21.40
N GLY A 752 1.22 -23.61 -20.41
CA GLY A 752 2.09 -24.48 -19.64
C GLY A 752 3.02 -23.76 -18.66
N TRP A 753 3.14 -22.43 -18.69
CA TRP A 753 3.97 -21.62 -17.78
C TRP A 753 3.16 -21.06 -16.62
N PRO A 754 3.06 -21.78 -15.50
CA PRO A 754 2.36 -21.29 -14.34
C PRO A 754 3.10 -20.11 -13.68
N VAL A 755 2.32 -19.25 -13.05
CA VAL A 755 2.78 -18.07 -12.31
C VAL A 755 2.26 -18.17 -10.88
N SER A 756 3.07 -17.74 -9.92
CA SER A 756 2.80 -17.91 -8.49
C SER A 756 1.55 -17.16 -8.03
N ASP A 757 1.39 -15.90 -8.46
CA ASP A 757 0.20 -15.09 -8.22
C ASP A 757 -1.02 -15.61 -8.97
N CYS A 758 -0.92 -15.97 -10.24
CA CYS A 758 -2.02 -16.55 -11.00
C CYS A 758 -2.55 -17.83 -10.35
N THR A 759 -1.64 -18.68 -9.86
CA THR A 759 -1.98 -19.87 -9.08
C THR A 759 -2.68 -19.51 -7.78
N ALA A 760 -2.18 -18.49 -7.08
CA ALA A 760 -2.75 -18.05 -5.82
C ALA A 760 -4.15 -17.44 -5.97
N GLU A 761 -4.33 -16.51 -6.92
CA GLU A 761 -5.60 -15.83 -7.18
C GLU A 761 -6.66 -16.78 -7.74
N ALA A 762 -6.27 -17.75 -8.59
CA ALA A 762 -7.17 -18.82 -9.02
C ALA A 762 -7.61 -19.70 -7.84
N LEU A 763 -6.69 -20.11 -6.96
CA LEU A 763 -7.06 -20.90 -5.77
C LEU A 763 -7.94 -20.10 -4.81
N LEU A 764 -7.62 -18.82 -4.56
CA LEU A 764 -8.43 -17.94 -3.72
C LEU A 764 -9.85 -17.84 -4.24
N GLY A 765 -10.01 -17.46 -5.52
CA GLY A 765 -11.33 -17.35 -6.15
C GLY A 765 -12.12 -18.65 -6.06
N ARG A 766 -11.51 -19.81 -6.36
CA ARG A 766 -12.17 -21.12 -6.28
C ARG A 766 -12.57 -21.52 -4.87
N LEU A 767 -11.73 -21.24 -3.86
CA LEU A 767 -12.03 -21.52 -2.46
C LEU A 767 -13.13 -20.58 -1.91
N GLU A 768 -13.14 -19.32 -2.32
CA GLU A 768 -14.13 -18.31 -1.93
C GLU A 768 -15.49 -18.50 -2.60
N ALA A 769 -15.50 -18.96 -3.85
CA ALA A 769 -16.71 -19.27 -4.60
C ALA A 769 -17.60 -20.30 -3.88
N ASN A 770 -16.98 -21.23 -3.15
CA ASN A 770 -17.63 -22.26 -2.34
C ASN A 770 -18.80 -22.95 -3.09
N VAL A 771 -18.58 -23.28 -4.35
CA VAL A 771 -19.55 -23.98 -5.20
C VAL A 771 -19.63 -25.46 -4.84
N ASP A 772 -20.78 -26.07 -5.07
CA ASP A 772 -20.96 -27.51 -4.91
C ASP A 772 -19.97 -28.26 -5.82
N GLY A 773 -19.09 -29.06 -5.21
CA GLY A 773 -18.03 -29.74 -5.96
C GLY A 773 -16.82 -28.87 -6.31
N GLY A 774 -16.58 -27.78 -5.55
CA GLY A 774 -15.39 -26.93 -5.65
C GLY A 774 -14.05 -27.68 -5.51
N PRO A 775 -12.91 -26.97 -5.39
CA PRO A 775 -11.59 -27.57 -5.53
C PRO A 775 -11.37 -28.72 -4.53
N SER A 776 -10.99 -29.89 -5.05
CA SER A 776 -10.67 -31.07 -4.25
C SER A 776 -9.41 -30.83 -3.39
N ASP A 777 -9.23 -31.63 -2.33
CA ASP A 777 -8.01 -31.60 -1.52
C ASP A 777 -6.74 -31.79 -2.37
N ASP A 778 -6.80 -32.65 -3.40
CA ASP A 778 -5.68 -32.87 -4.33
C ASP A 778 -5.42 -31.63 -5.20
N ASP A 779 -6.47 -30.96 -5.69
CA ASP A 779 -6.36 -29.71 -6.47
C ASP A 779 -5.65 -28.62 -5.66
N VAL A 780 -6.08 -28.45 -4.40
CA VAL A 780 -5.53 -27.47 -3.45
C VAL A 780 -4.09 -27.83 -3.12
N ALA A 781 -3.81 -29.10 -2.81
CA ALA A 781 -2.46 -29.55 -2.43
C ALA A 781 -1.45 -29.35 -3.57
N MET A 782 -1.82 -29.68 -4.81
CA MET A 782 -0.93 -29.47 -5.96
C MET A 782 -0.64 -27.98 -6.20
N GLY A 783 -1.67 -27.12 -6.11
CA GLY A 783 -1.49 -25.68 -6.29
C GLY A 783 -0.65 -25.04 -5.18
N ALA A 784 -0.89 -25.41 -3.92
CA ALA A 784 -0.08 -24.96 -2.78
C ALA A 784 1.39 -25.41 -2.92
N ALA A 785 1.62 -26.65 -3.36
CA ALA A 785 2.98 -27.15 -3.61
C ALA A 785 3.68 -26.37 -4.74
N PHE A 786 2.97 -25.95 -5.79
CA PHE A 786 3.53 -25.08 -6.82
C PHE A 786 3.92 -23.70 -6.26
N ILE A 787 3.02 -23.06 -5.49
CA ILE A 787 3.29 -21.78 -4.83
C ILE A 787 4.57 -21.88 -3.99
N LEU A 788 4.70 -22.90 -3.13
CA LEU A 788 5.88 -23.09 -2.28
C LEU A 788 7.20 -23.23 -3.07
N ARG A 789 7.17 -23.81 -4.28
CA ARG A 789 8.36 -23.90 -5.16
C ARG A 789 8.82 -22.53 -5.68
N CYS A 790 7.95 -21.52 -5.66
CA CYS A 790 8.26 -20.16 -6.12
C CYS A 790 8.81 -19.27 -4.99
N GLN A 791 8.88 -19.75 -3.75
CA GLN A 791 9.40 -18.96 -2.62
C GLN A 791 10.93 -18.88 -2.63
N GLY A 792 11.45 -17.66 -2.55
CA GLY A 792 12.88 -17.39 -2.43
C GLY A 792 13.42 -17.43 -0.99
N PRO A 793 14.76 -17.38 -0.82
CA PRO A 793 15.41 -17.37 0.50
C PRO A 793 15.03 -16.17 1.38
N SER A 794 14.67 -15.05 0.76
CA SER A 794 14.22 -13.84 1.47
C SER A 794 12.76 -13.95 1.97
N GLY A 795 12.07 -15.05 1.73
CA GLY A 795 10.66 -15.24 2.09
C GLY A 795 9.64 -14.70 1.08
N GLY A 796 10.06 -13.85 0.14
CA GLY A 796 9.22 -13.39 -0.97
C GLY A 796 9.04 -14.45 -2.05
N PHE A 797 8.00 -14.30 -2.87
CA PHE A 797 7.71 -15.17 -4.00
C PHE A 797 8.04 -14.44 -5.32
N GLY A 798 8.75 -15.12 -6.22
CA GLY A 798 8.94 -14.64 -7.59
C GLY A 798 7.73 -14.94 -8.46
N SER A 799 7.72 -14.45 -9.71
CA SER A 799 6.55 -14.61 -10.56
C SER A 799 6.44 -16.03 -11.10
N TYR A 800 7.33 -16.45 -12.00
CA TYR A 800 7.32 -17.80 -12.58
C TYR A 800 8.14 -18.80 -11.77
N GLU A 801 9.19 -18.33 -11.11
CA GLU A 801 10.20 -19.17 -10.45
C GLU A 801 10.68 -18.50 -9.15
N ALA A 802 11.32 -19.27 -8.27
CA ALA A 802 12.02 -18.67 -7.13
C ALA A 802 13.29 -17.92 -7.60
N PRO A 803 13.69 -16.83 -6.93
CA PRO A 803 14.96 -16.14 -7.16
C PRO A 803 16.14 -17.11 -7.19
N ARG A 804 16.88 -17.10 -8.31
CA ARG A 804 17.95 -18.08 -8.59
C ARG A 804 19.33 -17.66 -8.11
N VAL A 805 19.50 -16.39 -7.74
CA VAL A 805 20.74 -15.81 -7.23
C VAL A 805 20.43 -14.83 -6.10
N PRO A 806 21.32 -14.67 -5.11
CA PRO A 806 21.08 -13.80 -3.96
C PRO A 806 21.39 -12.32 -4.22
N PHE A 807 21.78 -11.95 -5.45
CA PHE A 807 22.16 -10.59 -5.84
C PHE A 807 21.61 -10.25 -7.23
N SER A 808 21.45 -8.96 -7.51
CA SER A 808 20.97 -8.47 -8.80
C SER A 808 22.00 -8.69 -9.92
N LEU A 809 21.52 -9.15 -11.07
CA LEU A 809 22.25 -9.28 -12.32
C LEU A 809 21.99 -8.11 -13.28
N GLU A 810 21.31 -7.04 -12.86
CA GLU A 810 20.99 -5.91 -13.75
C GLU A 810 22.22 -5.18 -14.30
N TRP A 811 23.38 -5.28 -13.65
CA TRP A 811 24.63 -4.79 -14.22
C TRP A 811 25.05 -5.51 -15.53
N LEU A 812 24.43 -6.65 -15.85
CA LEU A 812 24.55 -7.38 -17.13
C LEU A 812 23.36 -7.14 -18.07
N ASN A 813 22.42 -6.26 -17.74
CA ASN A 813 21.20 -6.04 -18.50
C ASN A 813 21.52 -5.52 -19.92
N PRO A 814 21.32 -6.32 -20.98
CA PRO A 814 21.63 -5.93 -22.34
C PRO A 814 20.41 -5.37 -23.08
N ALA A 815 19.27 -5.20 -22.41
CA ALA A 815 18.01 -4.87 -23.05
C ALA A 815 17.81 -3.37 -23.29
N GLU A 816 18.61 -2.51 -22.61
CA GLU A 816 18.76 -1.05 -22.75
C GLU A 816 17.48 -0.22 -22.52
N MET A 817 16.39 -0.58 -23.21
CA MET A 817 15.05 -0.03 -23.14
C MET A 817 14.26 -0.55 -21.94
N PHE A 818 14.67 -1.66 -21.33
CA PHE A 818 13.96 -2.37 -20.26
C PHE A 818 14.80 -2.43 -18.99
N GLY A 819 14.22 -2.09 -17.84
CA GLY A 819 14.84 -2.23 -16.51
C GLY A 819 14.43 -3.51 -15.80
N ASP A 820 15.18 -3.92 -14.77
CA ASP A 820 14.86 -5.06 -13.89
C ASP A 820 14.44 -6.33 -14.66
N SER A 821 15.20 -6.66 -15.70
CA SER A 821 14.86 -7.77 -16.63
C SER A 821 15.80 -8.96 -16.51
N MET A 822 16.90 -8.87 -15.77
CA MET A 822 17.85 -9.96 -15.63
C MET A 822 17.54 -10.89 -14.46
N THR A 823 16.91 -10.39 -13.40
CA THR A 823 16.84 -11.08 -12.10
C THR A 823 15.40 -11.32 -11.65
N GLU A 824 15.06 -12.60 -11.40
CA GLU A 824 13.83 -12.94 -10.67
C GLU A 824 14.00 -12.57 -9.18
N VAL A 825 13.06 -11.81 -8.62
CA VAL A 825 13.07 -11.34 -7.23
C VAL A 825 11.76 -11.69 -6.51
N GLY A 826 11.69 -11.45 -5.20
CA GLY A 826 10.42 -11.54 -4.46
C GLY A 826 9.62 -10.25 -4.64
N TYR A 827 8.54 -10.29 -5.44
CA TYR A 827 7.71 -9.10 -5.69
C TYR A 827 6.65 -8.91 -4.60
N THR A 828 6.22 -7.67 -4.36
CA THR A 828 5.17 -7.35 -3.37
C THR A 828 3.89 -8.14 -3.66
N GLU A 829 3.44 -8.12 -4.91
CA GLU A 829 2.14 -8.62 -5.34
C GLU A 829 2.14 -10.15 -5.38
N CYS A 830 3.15 -10.75 -6.00
CA CYS A 830 3.33 -12.20 -5.98
C CYS A 830 3.41 -12.73 -4.54
N THR A 831 4.17 -12.04 -3.67
CA THR A 831 4.28 -12.44 -2.27
C THR A 831 2.95 -12.33 -1.53
N ALA A 832 2.21 -11.24 -1.72
CA ALA A 832 0.92 -11.01 -1.08
C ALA A 832 -0.15 -12.03 -1.52
N SER A 833 -0.30 -12.26 -2.82
CA SER A 833 -1.25 -13.25 -3.37
C SER A 833 -0.93 -14.65 -2.87
N CYS A 834 0.32 -15.09 -3.00
CA CYS A 834 0.76 -16.41 -2.51
C CYS A 834 0.52 -16.57 -1.00
N LEU A 835 0.86 -15.55 -0.21
CA LEU A 835 0.61 -15.55 1.23
C LEU A 835 -0.88 -15.71 1.52
N ALA A 836 -1.74 -14.93 0.86
CA ALA A 836 -3.18 -14.98 1.08
C ALA A 836 -3.77 -16.36 0.74
N ALA A 837 -3.39 -16.95 -0.39
CA ALA A 837 -3.83 -18.31 -0.74
C ALA A 837 -3.36 -19.34 0.29
N LEU A 838 -2.09 -19.31 0.69
CA LEU A 838 -1.54 -20.24 1.69
C LEU A 838 -2.22 -20.08 3.05
N ALA A 839 -2.52 -18.85 3.48
CA ALA A 839 -3.19 -18.58 4.75
C ALA A 839 -4.66 -19.05 4.74
N LYS A 840 -5.37 -18.87 3.62
CA LYS A 840 -6.72 -19.40 3.44
C LYS A 840 -6.73 -20.94 3.51
N ILE A 841 -5.78 -21.59 2.83
CA ILE A 841 -5.62 -23.07 2.87
C ILE A 841 -5.32 -23.54 4.31
N ALA A 842 -4.40 -22.88 5.01
CA ALA A 842 -4.07 -23.21 6.40
C ALA A 842 -5.28 -23.11 7.34
N THR A 843 -6.19 -22.17 7.05
CA THR A 843 -7.40 -21.93 7.85
C THR A 843 -8.52 -22.92 7.50
N GLU A 844 -8.83 -23.11 6.22
CA GLU A 844 -9.99 -23.87 5.76
C GLU A 844 -9.72 -25.36 5.53
N ARG A 845 -8.45 -25.74 5.36
CA ARG A 845 -7.99 -27.11 5.08
C ARG A 845 -6.76 -27.49 5.93
N PRO A 846 -6.80 -27.36 7.26
CA PRO A 846 -5.64 -27.59 8.12
C PRO A 846 -5.12 -29.03 8.09
N HIS A 847 -5.92 -30.01 7.67
CA HIS A 847 -5.47 -31.40 7.51
C HIS A 847 -4.45 -31.56 6.38
N LEU A 848 -4.46 -30.70 5.35
CA LEU A 848 -3.48 -30.72 4.26
C LEU A 848 -2.08 -30.36 4.73
N LEU A 849 -1.94 -29.60 5.82
CA LEU A 849 -0.63 -29.24 6.39
C LEU A 849 0.11 -30.44 7.01
N LYS A 850 -0.54 -31.62 7.11
CA LYS A 850 0.11 -32.87 7.50
C LYS A 850 0.84 -33.54 6.34
N LEU A 851 0.62 -33.10 5.10
CA LEU A 851 1.34 -33.60 3.94
C LEU A 851 2.79 -33.08 3.96
N PRO A 852 3.81 -33.93 3.74
CA PRO A 852 5.22 -33.52 3.81
C PRO A 852 5.57 -32.33 2.91
N GLU A 853 4.93 -32.21 1.75
CA GLU A 853 5.15 -31.12 0.80
C GLU A 853 4.49 -29.79 1.23
N LEU A 854 3.55 -29.81 2.18
CA LEU A 854 2.80 -28.64 2.66
C LEU A 854 3.05 -28.30 4.14
N GLU A 855 3.78 -29.12 4.89
CA GLU A 855 4.06 -28.90 6.32
C GLU A 855 4.72 -27.54 6.60
N LYS A 856 5.40 -26.96 5.59
CA LYS A 856 6.11 -25.68 5.67
C LYS A 856 5.24 -24.45 5.43
N ILE A 857 3.95 -24.61 5.14
CA ILE A 857 3.03 -23.48 4.89
C ILE A 857 3.08 -22.43 6.03
N PRO A 858 3.02 -22.80 7.32
CA PRO A 858 3.09 -21.81 8.40
C PRO A 858 4.40 -21.00 8.40
N GLU A 859 5.53 -21.66 8.14
CA GLU A 859 6.84 -20.99 8.02
C GLU A 859 6.85 -20.07 6.80
N ALA A 860 6.33 -20.54 5.66
CA ALA A 860 6.27 -19.78 4.42
C ALA A 860 5.46 -18.48 4.59
N ILE A 861 4.30 -18.54 5.27
CA ILE A 861 3.46 -17.38 5.59
C ILE A 861 4.24 -16.38 6.47
N ALA A 862 4.89 -16.84 7.54
CA ALA A 862 5.65 -15.98 8.44
C ALA A 862 6.81 -15.26 7.74
N ARG A 863 7.54 -15.99 6.87
CA ARG A 863 8.63 -15.39 6.08
C ARG A 863 8.12 -14.42 5.02
N ALA A 864 6.99 -14.69 4.40
CA ALA A 864 6.36 -13.81 3.41
C ALA A 864 5.86 -12.51 4.06
N ALA A 865 5.19 -12.58 5.21
CA ALA A 865 4.79 -11.40 5.99
C ALA A 865 6.01 -10.55 6.39
N SER A 866 7.09 -11.20 6.83
CA SER A 866 8.35 -10.52 7.14
C SER A 866 9.00 -9.88 5.92
N HIS A 867 8.85 -10.50 4.74
CA HIS A 867 9.33 -9.95 3.47
C HIS A 867 8.54 -8.70 3.07
N LEU A 868 7.20 -8.74 3.14
CA LEU A 868 6.35 -7.57 2.86
C LEU A 868 6.70 -6.38 3.76
N ARG A 869 6.92 -6.61 5.07
CA ARG A 869 7.38 -5.56 5.99
C ARG A 869 8.72 -4.93 5.59
N ARG A 870 9.64 -5.70 4.99
CA ARG A 870 10.92 -5.16 4.50
C ARG A 870 10.81 -4.40 3.18
N LEU A 871 9.79 -4.70 2.37
CA LEU A 871 9.53 -3.99 1.12
C LEU A 871 8.75 -2.68 1.31
N GLN A 872 8.12 -2.46 2.48
CA GLN A 872 7.39 -1.23 2.74
C GLN A 872 8.35 -0.04 2.74
N LEU A 873 8.01 1.00 1.97
CA LEU A 873 8.76 2.24 1.89
C LEU A 873 8.56 3.10 3.16
N PRO A 874 9.48 4.04 3.47
CA PRO A 874 9.48 4.77 4.74
C PRO A 874 8.17 5.51 5.07
N ASP A 875 7.42 5.94 4.06
CA ASP A 875 6.13 6.64 4.15
C ASP A 875 4.91 5.70 4.13
N GLY A 876 5.12 4.38 4.10
CA GLY A 876 4.10 3.36 4.37
C GLY A 876 3.53 2.64 3.16
N HIS A 877 3.91 3.00 1.94
CA HIS A 877 3.40 2.38 0.74
C HIS A 877 4.38 1.33 0.16
N TRP A 878 3.95 0.58 -0.86
CA TRP A 878 4.79 -0.41 -1.54
C TRP A 878 4.88 -0.10 -3.03
N SER A 879 6.02 -0.43 -3.64
CA SER A 879 6.18 -0.39 -5.11
C SER A 879 5.49 -1.58 -5.76
N GLY A 880 4.78 -1.35 -6.87
CA GLY A 880 4.21 -2.38 -7.73
C GLY A 880 5.10 -2.68 -8.94
N ALA A 881 5.36 -3.94 -9.23
CA ALA A 881 6.14 -4.39 -10.40
C ALA A 881 5.26 -4.65 -11.63
N TRP A 882 3.98 -4.98 -11.42
CA TRP A 882 3.07 -5.46 -12.48
C TRP A 882 1.88 -4.52 -12.77
N GLY A 883 1.63 -3.57 -11.87
CA GLY A 883 0.61 -2.52 -12.02
C GLY A 883 1.18 -1.16 -11.63
N VAL A 884 0.60 -0.09 -12.18
CA VAL A 884 1.06 1.29 -11.98
C VAL A 884 0.46 1.91 -10.72
N HIS A 885 1.24 2.30 -9.71
CA HIS A 885 2.53 1.76 -9.30
C HIS A 885 2.51 1.56 -7.79
N TYR A 886 2.45 2.65 -7.03
CA TYR A 886 2.40 2.59 -5.57
C TYR A 886 1.00 2.26 -5.03
N ILE A 887 -0.07 2.72 -5.69
CA ILE A 887 -1.43 2.37 -5.25
C ILE A 887 -1.66 0.85 -5.39
N TYR A 888 -1.23 0.28 -6.52
CA TYR A 888 -1.30 -1.15 -6.79
C TYR A 888 -0.50 -1.97 -5.77
N GLY A 889 0.79 -1.65 -5.60
CA GLY A 889 1.65 -2.33 -4.63
C GLY A 889 1.10 -2.23 -3.21
N THR A 890 0.53 -1.08 -2.83
CA THR A 890 -0.01 -0.86 -1.47
C THR A 890 -1.28 -1.65 -1.21
N MET A 891 -2.16 -1.80 -2.21
CA MET A 891 -3.30 -2.72 -2.10
C MET A 891 -2.81 -4.13 -1.76
N PHE A 892 -1.86 -4.69 -2.52
CA PHE A 892 -1.32 -6.01 -2.25
C PHE A 892 -0.59 -6.09 -0.90
N GLY A 893 0.22 -5.10 -0.55
CA GLY A 893 0.92 -5.06 0.74
C GLY A 893 -0.03 -5.15 1.93
N ILE A 894 -1.14 -4.39 1.90
CA ILE A 894 -2.19 -4.45 2.92
C ILE A 894 -2.87 -5.83 2.92
N ARG A 895 -3.35 -6.31 1.77
CA ARG A 895 -4.05 -7.60 1.66
C ARG A 895 -3.18 -8.75 2.18
N GLY A 896 -1.92 -8.80 1.77
CA GLY A 896 -0.96 -9.83 2.18
C GLY A 896 -0.67 -9.80 3.69
N LEU A 897 -0.49 -8.62 4.29
CA LEU A 897 -0.27 -8.52 5.74
C LEU A 897 -1.52 -8.95 6.50
N LEU A 898 -2.71 -8.47 6.15
CA LEU A 898 -3.97 -8.86 6.79
C LEU A 898 -4.19 -10.37 6.69
N ALA A 899 -3.96 -10.96 5.53
CA ALA A 899 -4.10 -12.40 5.33
C ALA A 899 -3.11 -13.23 6.17
N SER A 900 -1.98 -12.65 6.62
CA SER A 900 -1.06 -13.32 7.56
C SER A 900 -1.60 -13.40 9.00
N GLY A 901 -2.78 -12.80 9.26
CA GLY A 901 -3.45 -12.81 10.56
C GLY A 901 -3.11 -11.61 11.44
N VAL A 902 -2.44 -10.58 10.91
CA VAL A 902 -2.23 -9.34 11.66
C VAL A 902 -3.54 -8.53 11.73
N PRO A 903 -3.83 -7.85 12.84
CA PRO A 903 -5.03 -7.03 12.94
C PRO A 903 -4.92 -5.79 12.04
N SER A 904 -6.06 -5.19 11.69
CA SER A 904 -6.11 -3.88 10.98
C SER A 904 -5.41 -2.74 11.72
N THR A 905 -5.17 -2.91 13.03
CA THR A 905 -4.42 -1.98 13.87
C THR A 905 -2.91 -2.15 13.79
N ASP A 906 -2.39 -3.13 13.02
CA ASP A 906 -0.96 -3.31 12.77
C ASP A 906 -0.35 -1.99 12.23
N PRO A 907 0.81 -1.53 12.76
CA PRO A 907 1.40 -0.26 12.36
C PRO A 907 1.66 -0.14 10.86
N TYR A 908 2.10 -1.23 10.20
CA TYR A 908 2.40 -1.23 8.77
C TYR A 908 1.12 -1.02 7.95
N VAL A 909 0.03 -1.69 8.34
CA VAL A 909 -1.29 -1.55 7.69
C VAL A 909 -1.84 -0.13 7.90
N ARG A 910 -1.77 0.39 9.14
CA ARG A 910 -2.28 1.74 9.45
C ARG A 910 -1.52 2.83 8.70
N LYS A 911 -0.20 2.72 8.61
CA LYS A 911 0.66 3.66 7.90
C LYS A 911 0.33 3.69 6.41
N ALA A 912 0.13 2.51 5.81
CA ALA A 912 -0.31 2.37 4.42
C ALA A 912 -1.69 2.97 4.17
N CYS A 913 -2.66 2.72 5.06
CA CYS A 913 -3.99 3.33 4.98
C CYS A 913 -3.93 4.86 5.11
N ALA A 914 -3.07 5.38 6.00
CA ALA A 914 -2.85 6.82 6.14
C ALA A 914 -2.25 7.42 4.87
N TRP A 915 -1.30 6.73 4.25
CA TRP A 915 -0.72 7.14 2.97
C TRP A 915 -1.77 7.20 1.86
N LEU A 916 -2.62 6.17 1.72
CA LEU A 916 -3.72 6.19 0.74
C LEU A 916 -4.65 7.38 0.98
N LYS A 917 -5.09 7.60 2.22
CA LYS A 917 -5.97 8.73 2.55
C LYS A 917 -5.35 10.10 2.27
N ALA A 918 -4.05 10.25 2.48
CA ALA A 918 -3.33 11.48 2.18
C ALA A 918 -3.28 11.81 0.68
N HIS A 919 -3.43 10.80 -0.18
CA HIS A 919 -3.42 10.94 -1.65
C HIS A 919 -4.83 10.82 -2.27
N GLN A 920 -5.90 10.85 -1.46
CA GLN A 920 -7.26 10.92 -2.02
C GLN A 920 -7.52 12.32 -2.57
N ARG A 921 -7.98 12.38 -3.82
CA ARG A 921 -8.31 13.64 -4.49
C ARG A 921 -9.62 14.24 -3.96
N PRO A 922 -9.85 15.56 -4.14
CA PRO A 922 -11.07 16.22 -3.67
C PRO A 922 -12.38 15.63 -4.22
N ASP A 923 -12.34 15.02 -5.39
CA ASP A 923 -13.50 14.41 -6.05
C ASP A 923 -13.82 12.98 -5.59
N GLY A 924 -13.02 12.45 -4.65
CA GLY A 924 -13.14 11.12 -4.06
C GLY A 924 -12.24 10.04 -4.68
N SER A 925 -11.56 10.35 -5.78
CA SER A 925 -10.75 9.38 -6.53
C SER A 925 -9.29 9.29 -6.08
N TRP A 926 -8.59 8.31 -6.64
CA TRP A 926 -7.14 8.28 -6.72
C TRP A 926 -6.70 8.22 -8.18
N GLY A 927 -5.52 8.77 -8.47
CA GLY A 927 -4.91 8.70 -9.79
C GLY A 927 -3.40 8.82 -9.68
N GLU A 928 -2.66 7.89 -10.25
CA GLU A 928 -1.21 7.83 -10.29
C GLU A 928 -0.75 7.69 -11.74
N ARG A 929 0.19 8.54 -12.15
CA ARG A 929 0.85 8.43 -13.44
C ARG A 929 2.19 7.72 -13.26
N TYR A 930 2.51 6.80 -14.18
CA TYR A 930 3.85 6.26 -14.20
C TYR A 930 4.82 7.32 -14.73
N ALA A 931 5.80 7.68 -13.91
CA ALA A 931 6.83 8.62 -14.30
C ALA A 931 8.19 7.92 -14.28
N LEU A 932 8.77 7.79 -15.48
CA LEU A 932 10.06 7.14 -15.70
C LEU A 932 11.16 7.83 -14.86
N HIS A 933 12.00 7.02 -14.20
CA HIS A 933 13.12 7.47 -13.35
C HIS A 933 12.75 8.29 -12.11
N THR A 934 11.46 8.39 -11.77
CA THR A 934 11.01 8.95 -10.49
C THR A 934 10.59 7.82 -9.56
N ASN A 935 11.44 7.47 -8.60
CA ASN A 935 11.13 6.54 -7.51
C ASN A 935 10.23 7.21 -6.44
N LYS A 936 9.17 7.90 -6.88
CA LYS A 936 8.25 8.66 -6.03
C LYS A 936 6.87 8.67 -6.66
N TYR A 937 5.84 8.71 -5.81
CA TYR A 937 4.46 8.88 -6.26
C TYR A 937 4.30 10.17 -7.05
N VAL A 938 3.65 10.06 -8.21
CA VAL A 938 3.28 11.21 -9.02
C VAL A 938 1.80 11.14 -9.32
N GLU A 939 1.05 12.11 -8.78
CA GLU A 939 -0.39 12.18 -8.96
C GLU A 939 -0.73 12.37 -10.45
N HIS A 940 -1.73 11.63 -10.93
CA HIS A 940 -2.29 11.80 -12.28
C HIS A 940 -3.16 13.07 -12.33
N GLU A 941 -3.28 13.68 -13.51
CA GLU A 941 -4.07 14.91 -13.71
C GLU A 941 -5.56 14.71 -13.42
N GLU A 942 -6.04 13.48 -13.61
CA GLU A 942 -7.43 13.03 -13.44
C GLU A 942 -7.55 11.80 -12.53
N GLY A 943 -8.71 11.64 -11.88
CA GLY A 943 -9.05 10.43 -11.13
C GLY A 943 -9.15 9.19 -12.01
N GLN A 944 -8.53 8.09 -11.59
CA GLN A 944 -8.51 6.82 -12.33
C GLN A 944 -9.41 5.78 -11.63
N VAL A 945 -10.34 5.19 -12.37
CA VAL A 945 -11.32 4.18 -11.93
C VAL A 945 -10.61 2.96 -11.34
N ILE A 946 -9.64 2.42 -12.07
CA ILE A 946 -8.90 1.21 -11.66
C ILE A 946 -8.15 1.45 -10.35
N GLN A 947 -7.37 2.54 -10.27
CA GLN A 947 -6.59 2.86 -9.07
C GLN A 947 -7.48 3.29 -7.90
N THR A 948 -8.60 3.96 -8.15
CA THR A 948 -9.61 4.24 -7.12
C THR A 948 -10.19 2.95 -6.56
N ALA A 949 -10.46 1.97 -7.41
CA ALA A 949 -10.92 0.66 -6.96
C ALA A 949 -9.86 -0.05 -6.10
N TRP A 950 -8.58 -0.04 -6.48
CA TRP A 950 -7.50 -0.61 -5.67
C TRP A 950 -7.35 0.06 -4.30
N ALA A 951 -7.32 1.39 -4.26
CA ALA A 951 -7.21 2.14 -3.01
C ALA A 951 -8.41 1.86 -2.09
N LEU A 952 -9.62 1.84 -2.65
CA LEU A 952 -10.84 1.56 -1.90
C LEU A 952 -10.89 0.11 -1.41
N THR A 953 -10.46 -0.88 -2.21
CA THR A 953 -10.33 -2.28 -1.78
C THR A 953 -9.42 -2.39 -0.57
N ALA A 954 -8.24 -1.77 -0.63
CA ALA A 954 -7.27 -1.79 0.46
C ALA A 954 -7.85 -1.22 1.77
N LEU A 955 -8.55 -0.08 1.70
CA LEU A 955 -9.16 0.56 2.86
C LEU A 955 -10.37 -0.22 3.41
N LEU A 956 -11.16 -0.85 2.54
CA LEU A 956 -12.29 -1.69 2.95
C LEU A 956 -11.83 -2.95 3.66
N GLU A 957 -10.86 -3.67 3.10
CA GLU A 957 -10.29 -4.87 3.72
C GLU A 957 -9.55 -4.56 5.02
N ALA A 958 -8.85 -3.43 5.09
CA ALA A 958 -8.24 -2.93 6.33
C ALA A 958 -9.26 -2.44 7.37
N GLN A 959 -10.56 -2.49 7.08
CA GLN A 959 -11.62 -2.01 7.96
C GLN A 959 -11.41 -0.54 8.40
N ASP A 960 -10.87 0.31 7.51
CA ASP A 960 -10.54 1.69 7.85
C ASP A 960 -11.79 2.47 8.32
N PRO A 961 -11.76 3.16 9.47
CA PRO A 961 -12.96 3.75 10.07
C PRO A 961 -13.43 5.07 9.41
N GLU A 962 -12.67 5.65 8.47
CA GLU A 962 -13.02 6.93 7.85
C GLU A 962 -14.07 6.77 6.73
N TRP A 963 -15.33 6.59 7.15
CA TRP A 963 -16.46 6.36 6.24
C TRP A 963 -16.58 7.40 5.11
N ASP A 964 -16.33 8.68 5.40
CA ASP A 964 -16.39 9.74 4.39
C ASP A 964 -15.39 9.52 3.24
N VAL A 965 -14.22 8.94 3.51
CA VAL A 965 -13.22 8.59 2.48
C VAL A 965 -13.77 7.48 1.58
N LEU A 966 -14.31 6.43 2.20
CA LEU A 966 -14.86 5.25 1.50
C LEU A 966 -16.07 5.64 0.64
N GLU A 967 -17.00 6.42 1.20
CA GLU A 967 -18.22 6.84 0.50
C GLU A 967 -17.90 7.75 -0.69
N ARG A 968 -16.96 8.70 -0.56
CA ARG A 968 -16.55 9.55 -1.68
C ARG A 968 -15.97 8.73 -2.83
N ALA A 969 -15.17 7.72 -2.53
CA ALA A 969 -14.59 6.82 -3.53
C ALA A 969 -15.65 5.98 -4.24
N ALA A 970 -16.56 5.36 -3.49
CA ALA A 970 -17.67 4.58 -4.06
C ALA A 970 -18.58 5.46 -4.94
N ARG A 971 -18.85 6.70 -4.52
CA ARG A 971 -19.62 7.68 -5.31
C ARG A 971 -18.88 8.15 -6.55
N PHE A 972 -17.55 8.29 -6.50
CA PHE A 972 -16.75 8.55 -7.69
C PHE A 972 -16.92 7.43 -8.71
N LEU A 973 -16.78 6.16 -8.30
CA LEU A 973 -16.97 5.01 -9.19
C LEU A 973 -18.38 4.98 -9.80
N ALA A 974 -19.40 5.23 -8.99
CA ALA A 974 -20.79 5.30 -9.45
C ALA A 974 -21.04 6.45 -10.44
N ARG A 975 -20.35 7.59 -10.27
CA ARG A 975 -20.43 8.75 -11.17
C ARG A 975 -19.67 8.53 -12.48
N ALA A 976 -18.54 7.84 -12.42
CA ALA A 976 -17.69 7.54 -13.58
C ALA A 976 -18.25 6.42 -14.47
N GLN A 977 -19.29 5.70 -14.01
CA GLN A 977 -19.91 4.61 -14.75
C GLN A 977 -20.77 5.14 -15.91
N LEU A 978 -20.61 4.53 -17.09
CA LEU A 978 -21.40 4.82 -18.27
C LEU A 978 -22.84 4.30 -18.15
N GLY A 979 -23.73 4.80 -19.01
CA GLY A 979 -25.11 4.32 -19.10
C GLY A 979 -25.23 2.82 -19.46
N SER A 980 -24.20 2.24 -20.09
CA SER A 980 -24.12 0.79 -20.37
C SER A 980 -23.84 -0.06 -19.13
N GLY A 981 -23.36 0.53 -18.03
CA GLY A 981 -22.84 -0.18 -16.86
C GLY A 981 -21.32 -0.38 -16.86
N GLU A 982 -20.65 -0.09 -17.99
CA GLU A 982 -19.19 -0.15 -18.11
C GLU A 982 -18.51 1.13 -17.58
N TRP A 983 -17.17 1.07 -17.47
CA TRP A 983 -16.32 2.24 -17.27
C TRP A 983 -15.46 2.52 -18.51
N GLU A 984 -15.13 3.79 -18.73
CA GLU A 984 -14.32 4.21 -19.87
C GLU A 984 -12.88 3.70 -19.80
N ARG A 985 -12.24 3.59 -20.96
CA ARG A 985 -10.79 3.40 -21.06
C ARG A 985 -10.09 4.65 -20.52
N GLN A 986 -9.10 4.47 -19.65
CA GLN A 986 -8.29 5.56 -19.10
C GLN A 986 -6.80 5.24 -19.28
N ALA A 987 -5.92 5.83 -18.47
CA ALA A 987 -4.48 5.60 -18.58
C ALA A 987 -4.13 4.11 -18.36
N PRO A 988 -3.08 3.59 -19.02
CA PRO A 988 -2.59 2.23 -18.80
C PRO A 988 -2.30 1.95 -17.33
N ALA A 989 -2.89 0.87 -16.81
CA ALA A 989 -2.76 0.47 -15.41
C ALA A 989 -1.74 -0.66 -15.19
N GLY A 990 -1.28 -1.32 -16.25
CA GLY A 990 -0.28 -2.39 -16.20
C GLY A 990 1.11 -1.89 -16.56
N ILE A 991 2.12 -2.56 -16.03
CA ILE A 991 3.53 -2.28 -16.34
C ILE A 991 4.37 -3.53 -16.23
N PHE A 992 5.40 -3.67 -17.07
CA PHE A 992 6.52 -4.56 -16.79
C PHE A 992 7.84 -3.93 -17.25
N PHE A 993 8.95 -4.34 -16.63
CA PHE A 993 10.31 -3.85 -16.92
C PHE A 993 10.44 -2.32 -16.98
N HIS A 994 9.67 -1.60 -16.17
CA HIS A 994 9.61 -0.14 -16.04
C HIS A 994 9.15 0.66 -17.26
N THR A 995 9.32 0.17 -18.49
CA THR A 995 9.03 0.97 -19.71
C THR A 995 7.89 0.43 -20.54
N ALA A 996 7.49 -0.83 -20.32
CA ALA A 996 6.38 -1.44 -21.05
C ALA A 996 5.07 -1.22 -20.31
N LEU A 997 4.51 -0.01 -20.49
CA LEU A 997 3.15 0.30 -20.05
C LEU A 997 2.15 -0.45 -20.94
N LEU A 998 1.22 -1.16 -20.29
CA LEU A 998 0.21 -1.96 -20.97
C LEU A 998 -1.16 -1.77 -20.34
N GLU A 999 -2.17 -2.08 -21.12
CA GLU A 999 -3.57 -2.00 -20.69
C GLU A 999 -4.13 -3.40 -20.49
N TYR A 1000 -4.59 -3.65 -19.26
CA TYR A 1000 -5.45 -4.78 -18.94
C TYR A 1000 -6.90 -4.35 -19.13
N VAL A 1001 -7.49 -4.67 -20.29
CA VAL A 1001 -8.80 -4.15 -20.70
C VAL A 1001 -9.91 -4.42 -19.67
N LEU A 1002 -9.87 -5.55 -18.98
CA LEU A 1002 -10.91 -5.94 -18.01
C LEU A 1002 -10.71 -5.39 -16.59
N TYR A 1003 -9.58 -4.75 -16.26
CA TYR A 1003 -9.37 -4.17 -14.92
C TYR A 1003 -10.46 -3.15 -14.57
N LYS A 1004 -10.89 -2.34 -15.55
CA LYS A 1004 -11.97 -1.35 -15.37
C LYS A 1004 -13.36 -1.99 -15.19
N SER A 1005 -13.49 -3.30 -15.41
CA SER A 1005 -14.75 -4.02 -15.32
C SER A 1005 -14.86 -4.74 -13.97
N TYR A 1006 -13.91 -5.60 -13.62
CA TYR A 1006 -14.03 -6.39 -12.40
C TYR A 1006 -13.55 -5.70 -11.12
N PHE A 1007 -12.54 -4.81 -11.15
CA PHE A 1007 -12.13 -4.13 -9.91
C PHE A 1007 -13.21 -3.18 -9.35
N PRO A 1008 -13.92 -2.37 -10.16
CA PRO A 1008 -15.05 -1.58 -9.66
C PRO A 1008 -16.19 -2.44 -9.13
N VAL A 1009 -16.55 -3.54 -9.80
CA VAL A 1009 -17.57 -4.48 -9.32
C VAL A 1009 -17.17 -5.09 -7.98
N TRP A 1010 -15.94 -5.56 -7.88
CA TRP A 1010 -15.39 -6.14 -6.66
C TRP A 1010 -15.53 -5.17 -5.48
N VAL A 1011 -14.98 -3.97 -5.64
CA VAL A 1011 -14.89 -3.02 -4.54
C VAL A 1011 -16.27 -2.44 -4.17
N LEU A 1012 -17.17 -2.27 -5.14
CA LEU A 1012 -18.55 -1.86 -4.85
C LEU A 1012 -19.31 -2.95 -4.10
N GLY A 1013 -19.06 -4.24 -4.38
CA GLY A 1013 -19.58 -5.36 -3.60
C GLY A 1013 -19.11 -5.34 -2.14
N LEU A 1014 -17.81 -5.15 -1.93
CA LEU A 1014 -17.23 -4.99 -0.58
C LEU A 1014 -17.80 -3.75 0.14
N TYR A 1015 -17.92 -2.63 -0.56
CA TYR A 1015 -18.47 -1.38 -0.02
C TYR A 1015 -19.92 -1.56 0.42
N GLU A 1016 -20.77 -2.17 -0.43
CA GLU A 1016 -22.19 -2.39 -0.12
C GLU A 1016 -22.38 -3.36 1.04
N THR A 1017 -21.55 -4.40 1.13
CA THR A 1017 -21.55 -5.33 2.27
C THR A 1017 -21.25 -4.57 3.56
N ARG A 1018 -20.20 -3.75 3.56
CA ARG A 1018 -19.81 -2.96 4.73
C ARG A 1018 -20.84 -1.88 5.06
N ARG A 1019 -21.42 -1.21 4.06
CA ARG A 1019 -22.47 -0.19 4.24
C ARG A 1019 -23.71 -0.79 4.88
N LYS A 1020 -24.19 -1.93 4.39
CA LYS A 1020 -25.35 -2.64 4.95
C LYS A 1020 -25.07 -3.13 6.37
N ALA A 1021 -23.88 -3.66 6.63
CA ALA A 1021 -23.47 -4.05 7.99
C ALA A 1021 -23.48 -2.86 8.95
N ARG A 1022 -22.92 -1.70 8.54
CA ARG A 1022 -22.93 -0.46 9.31
C ARG A 1022 -24.35 0.01 9.65
N VAL A 1023 -25.27 -0.03 8.69
CA VAL A 1023 -26.69 0.33 8.91
C VAL A 1023 -27.38 -0.67 9.84
N ALA A 1024 -27.22 -1.97 9.60
CA ALA A 1024 -27.86 -3.03 10.39
C ALA A 1024 -27.42 -2.99 11.87
N ILE A 1025 -26.13 -2.78 12.12
CA ILE A 1025 -25.55 -2.66 13.47
C ILE A 1025 -26.24 -1.53 14.25
N LEU A 1026 -26.51 -0.39 13.61
CA LEU A 1026 -27.19 0.73 14.25
C LEU A 1026 -28.69 0.46 14.43
N ASP A 1027 -29.36 -0.10 13.43
CA ASP A 1027 -30.80 -0.30 13.46
C ASP A 1027 -31.24 -1.40 14.45
N GLU A 1028 -30.47 -2.48 14.59
CA GLU A 1028 -30.68 -3.50 15.63
C GLU A 1028 -30.65 -2.87 17.02
N SER A 1029 -29.61 -2.10 17.32
CA SER A 1029 -29.48 -1.41 18.61
C SER A 1029 -30.54 -0.32 18.81
N ARG A 1030 -31.01 0.34 17.74
CA ARG A 1030 -32.13 1.30 17.83
C ARG A 1030 -33.43 0.61 18.21
N ARG A 1031 -33.69 -0.59 17.68
CA ARG A 1031 -34.88 -1.39 18.02
C ARG A 1031 -34.81 -1.90 19.45
N GLU A 1032 -33.65 -2.40 19.90
CA GLU A 1032 -33.45 -2.82 21.29
C GLU A 1032 -33.67 -1.65 22.26
N VAL A 1033 -33.08 -0.48 21.99
CA VAL A 1033 -33.26 0.73 22.80
C VAL A 1033 -34.70 1.22 22.78
N ALA A 1034 -35.43 1.08 21.66
CA ALA A 1034 -36.83 1.49 21.58
C ALA A 1034 -37.79 0.51 22.28
N ALA A 1035 -37.38 -0.75 22.50
CA ALA A 1035 -38.18 -1.76 23.19
C ALA A 1035 -38.05 -1.71 24.73
N GLU A 1036 -36.98 -1.08 25.23
CA GLU A 1036 -36.71 -0.83 26.66
C GLU A 1036 -37.24 0.53 27.13
#